data_AF-A0A2E5RZC4-F1
#
_entry.id   AF-A0A2E5RZC4-F1
#
_cell.length_a   1.000
_cell.length_b   1.000
_cell.length_c   1.000
_cell.angle_alpha   90.00
_cell.angle_beta   90.00
_cell.angle_gamma   90.00
#
_symmetry.space_group_name_H-M   'P 1'
#
loop_
_entity.id
_entity.type
_entity.pdbx_description
1 polymer ?
#
loop_
_entity_poly.entity_id
_entity_poly.type
_entity_poly.pdbx_seq_one_letter_code
_entity_poly.pdbx_strand_id
1 'polypeptide(L)'
;MMLRILTVPCIVAAFFLFGGCIAILNDQESEQQPLSSSALALVAMGGDGAISGTPSGGGTAGPAGATIVSSDGYLTLHIPEGAIQQGDENQEFTITRYTAGTSAMPGSYIPTTFVYQITPSYRFQKDVSVEITLNLATIQSNNLNQSATRGFSWSLTSVEDTAGRMPGWTGHESMVNSDKVVFSTRTFSLFGAGSPPPGNQPPDIQGAYYYFKSNCEYLPYRVRARVDEPNGDNMNVYLITGPANGGNVVIPMVPDGADWYIADIPYEAMVSSGIEIQVTAVDEHGANTTVPATGTFLYPSDSGNSLYINNYSPDGDGDSYLDAWEVDNGYDPTNPASPSGILDSDGDGIPDSADYTPNGEANPVIDSLNIFPASATANVGEIIVFAAQASLAGQPRYVNASFVTTGNGRGGSPVGSMNGSSFTAEYPGTAGVIVSVGPYNDTASVLVPDTIGPGDISDLVAFAPSHSRVRLQWTAPGNDGAAGKPAGYQIRRSSSPINNTLECFSAAMVAHSITPQVSGQIETLDVDGLSANTTYSFCVLAFDANGNFNSWTQGVVSVTTQTAPDLIAPANVTGATAAPLDSDAIRLSWTAVGDDGNVGSASSYEIRRSTIPINNDADCSNAGNVPNAVAPSGAGSPLQFDVTGLSDNTVYYFCIRAYDDTNNRSSWTGFLSATTPDGNGAPVAVAGSDQETFVGYPLALDASSSGDPDAAACGANSGNYLYSWTLAQKPATSARTSADIQNSNSLHASFTPDVPGQYTLQFAFTDDAGACAGGNATSIDDLVLIANPVLAPLKTFQSQCWDAAGSIIPCAGTGQDGEHQAGRGVNFSGPNQHPTFGTDYTTTDHSTGLVWKSCSEGLHGPTCGSGSSLHSNRSLAANACSALNNVHAGAGYAGRTDWRIPTVKELYTIMNYDGQSPTGFLASFPGMLASSYWTSNMVPPPIVDFFWAPGFNRGRVNFTHVNDVSPSVLCVSPGPGLPSPEYIDHGDGTVTDRSTGLTWQKCNRGQNNDSACTGTGTQQTWTDALAYCNSLNLAGRNWRLPSVNELKSLANYSTANPAVNTSMFPGTRADFYWSATTVLSNTSRAWVVWFQHGTLDETYGKNELFRVQCVSD
;
A
#
# COMPACT_ATOMS: atom_id res chain seq x y z
N MET A 1 -8.42 -42.36 70.39
CA MET A 1 -8.44 -43.77 70.84
C MET A 1 -7.23 -44.47 70.21
N MET A 2 -6.62 -45.44 70.91
CA MET A 2 -5.35 -46.14 70.63
C MET A 2 -4.89 -46.19 69.14
N LEU A 3 -3.68 -45.81 68.72
CA LEU A 3 -2.30 -46.01 69.23
C LEU A 3 -1.80 -47.47 69.14
N ARG A 4 -0.78 -47.74 68.30
CA ARG A 4 0.35 -48.69 68.53
C ARG A 4 1.43 -48.56 67.42
N ILE A 5 2.76 -48.68 67.63
CA ILE A 5 3.63 -48.67 68.84
C ILE A 5 5.14 -48.59 68.40
N LEU A 6 6.00 -47.82 69.12
CA LEU A 6 7.49 -47.91 69.38
C LEU A 6 8.51 -48.13 68.21
N THR A 7 9.83 -47.81 68.24
CA THR A 7 10.88 -47.32 69.22
C THR A 7 12.09 -46.79 68.37
N VAL A 8 12.85 -45.70 68.61
CA VAL A 8 13.76 -45.27 69.73
C VAL A 8 14.96 -46.24 69.96
N PRO A 9 16.25 -45.86 70.24
CA PRO A 9 16.93 -44.55 70.49
C PRO A 9 18.14 -44.27 69.51
N CYS A 10 19.30 -43.70 69.90
CA CYS A 10 19.64 -42.26 70.10
C CYS A 10 21.20 -42.04 70.28
N ILE A 11 21.68 -40.78 70.46
CA ILE A 11 22.98 -40.29 71.01
C ILE A 11 24.20 -39.95 70.07
N VAL A 12 24.37 -38.63 69.83
CA VAL A 12 25.59 -37.75 69.90
C VAL A 12 26.93 -38.10 69.21
N ALA A 13 27.39 -37.26 68.26
CA ALA A 13 28.59 -36.38 68.36
C ALA A 13 28.81 -35.42 67.15
N ALA A 14 29.35 -34.22 67.43
CA ALA A 14 29.63 -33.04 66.57
C ALA A 14 30.32 -33.27 65.19
N PHE A 15 30.15 -32.42 64.16
CA PHE A 15 30.75 -31.05 64.08
C PHE A 15 30.25 -30.17 62.90
N PHE A 16 30.41 -28.83 63.07
CA PHE A 16 30.32 -27.68 62.11
C PHE A 16 29.08 -27.58 61.18
N LEU A 17 28.07 -26.75 61.51
CA LEU A 17 27.98 -25.27 61.31
C LEU A 17 27.81 -24.83 59.85
N PHE A 18 26.72 -24.19 59.41
CA PHE A 18 25.36 -24.08 59.98
C PHE A 18 24.41 -23.78 58.80
N GLY A 19 23.42 -24.64 58.56
CA GLY A 19 22.40 -24.44 57.53
C GLY A 19 21.06 -25.00 58.01
N GLY A 20 19.98 -24.26 57.79
CA GLY A 20 18.63 -24.61 58.20
C GLY A 20 17.62 -23.60 57.64
N CYS A 21 16.33 -23.92 57.48
CA CYS A 21 15.62 -25.16 57.82
C CYS A 21 14.44 -25.41 56.85
N ILE A 22 14.23 -26.69 56.49
CA ILE A 22 13.01 -27.52 56.67
C ILE A 22 11.63 -26.92 56.31
N ALA A 23 10.82 -27.71 55.59
CA ALA A 23 9.53 -27.34 54.97
C ALA A 23 8.39 -28.37 55.23
N ILE A 24 7.24 -28.21 54.53
CA ILE A 24 6.14 -29.20 54.28
C ILE A 24 5.11 -29.35 55.44
N LEU A 25 3.76 -29.30 55.29
CA LEU A 25 2.81 -29.13 54.16
C LEU A 25 1.42 -28.66 54.71
N ASN A 26 0.59 -27.93 53.94
CA ASN A 26 -0.66 -28.46 53.31
C ASN A 26 -1.44 -27.39 52.48
N ASP A 27 -2.06 -27.83 51.38
CA ASP A 27 -2.67 -27.06 50.28
C ASP A 27 -3.76 -26.02 50.62
N GLN A 28 -3.74 -24.89 49.90
CA GLN A 28 -4.83 -24.47 49.00
C GLN A 28 -4.26 -23.79 47.74
N GLU A 29 -4.67 -24.32 46.58
CA GLU A 29 -4.75 -23.73 45.22
C GLU A 29 -3.61 -22.81 44.72
N SER A 30 -2.75 -23.39 43.88
CA SER A 30 -1.91 -22.64 42.94
C SER A 30 -2.65 -22.38 41.62
N GLU A 31 -3.28 -21.22 41.47
CA GLU A 31 -3.44 -20.64 40.14
C GLU A 31 -2.10 -20.01 39.72
N GLN A 32 -1.42 -20.64 38.78
CA GLN A 32 -0.35 -19.99 38.02
C GLN A 32 -0.99 -18.91 37.14
N GLN A 33 -1.03 -17.68 37.61
CA GLN A 33 -1.32 -16.51 36.78
C GLN A 33 -0.30 -16.51 35.62
N PRO A 34 -0.74 -16.61 34.35
CA PRO A 34 0.17 -16.59 33.23
C PRO A 34 0.74 -15.17 33.09
N LEU A 35 2.08 -15.05 33.11
CA LEU A 35 2.74 -13.87 32.59
C LEU A 35 2.35 -13.74 31.12
N SER A 36 1.51 -12.74 30.81
CA SER A 36 0.96 -12.58 29.47
C SER A 36 2.06 -12.25 28.46
N SER A 37 1.91 -12.71 27.23
CA SER A 37 2.83 -12.46 26.12
C SER A 37 3.07 -10.97 25.84
N SER A 38 2.15 -10.09 26.24
CA SER A 38 2.30 -8.63 26.20
C SER A 38 3.42 -8.10 27.10
N ALA A 39 3.72 -8.74 28.23
CA ALA A 39 4.81 -8.31 29.12
C ALA A 39 6.19 -8.51 28.48
N LEU A 40 6.35 -9.54 27.63
CA LEU A 40 7.58 -9.80 26.88
C LEU A 40 7.85 -8.73 25.81
N ALA A 41 6.81 -8.12 25.24
CA ALA A 41 6.95 -7.05 24.25
C ALA A 41 7.54 -5.76 24.86
N LEU A 42 7.18 -5.45 26.11
CA LEU A 42 7.72 -4.28 26.81
C LEU A 42 9.16 -4.48 27.32
N VAL A 43 9.52 -5.71 27.69
CA VAL A 43 10.91 -6.07 28.09
C VAL A 43 11.88 -5.88 26.92
N ALA A 44 11.42 -5.98 25.67
CA ALA A 44 12.23 -5.69 24.49
C ALA A 44 12.57 -4.20 24.28
N MET A 45 11.97 -3.25 25.04
CA MET A 45 12.24 -1.82 24.89
C MET A 45 13.40 -1.28 25.74
N GLY A 46 14.06 -2.14 26.55
CA GLY A 46 15.37 -1.89 27.14
C GLY A 46 15.43 -1.70 28.66
N GLY A 47 16.17 -2.58 29.34
CA GLY A 47 16.61 -2.45 30.74
C GLY A 47 15.88 -3.34 31.74
N ASP A 48 16.62 -3.98 32.66
CA ASP A 48 16.14 -4.88 33.73
C ASP A 48 15.34 -4.17 34.86
N GLY A 49 14.39 -3.32 34.50
CA GLY A 49 13.45 -2.67 35.40
C GLY A 49 12.03 -3.05 35.05
N ALA A 50 11.25 -3.54 36.02
CA ALA A 50 9.83 -3.80 35.83
C ALA A 50 9.10 -2.49 35.45
N ILE A 51 8.71 -2.36 34.18
CA ILE A 51 8.00 -1.17 33.69
C ILE A 51 6.60 -1.16 34.30
N SER A 52 6.41 -0.33 35.33
CA SER A 52 5.12 -0.21 36.00
C SER A 52 4.13 0.57 35.13
N GLY A 53 3.26 -0.15 34.42
CA GLY A 53 2.13 0.45 33.72
C GLY A 53 1.15 1.12 34.70
N THR A 54 0.62 2.28 34.32
CA THR A 54 -0.48 2.93 35.05
C THR A 54 -1.79 2.62 34.32
N PRO A 55 -2.79 2.00 34.99
CA PRO A 55 -4.12 1.84 34.40
C PRO A 55 -4.66 3.19 33.94
N SER A 56 -5.15 3.28 32.70
CA SER A 56 -5.58 4.54 32.06
C SER A 56 -6.98 4.41 31.44
N GLY A 57 -7.90 3.74 32.15
CA GLY A 57 -9.31 3.60 31.76
C GLY A 57 -9.60 2.39 30.89
N GLY A 58 -10.62 2.53 30.04
CA GLY A 58 -11.22 1.44 29.27
C GLY A 58 -12.63 1.80 28.84
N GLY A 59 -13.23 0.96 27.99
CA GLY A 59 -14.58 1.17 27.49
C GLY A 59 -15.14 -0.08 26.82
N THR A 60 -16.45 -0.09 26.59
CA THR A 60 -17.14 -1.19 25.87
C THR A 60 -17.54 -0.70 24.49
N ALA A 61 -17.36 -1.54 23.47
CA ALA A 61 -17.82 -1.28 22.13
C ALA A 61 -18.60 -2.50 21.58
N GLY A 62 -19.53 -2.25 20.67
CA GLY A 62 -20.34 -3.28 20.01
C GLY A 62 -20.53 -2.97 18.53
N PRO A 63 -21.41 -3.71 17.82
CA PRO A 63 -21.62 -3.53 16.38
C PRO A 63 -22.02 -2.10 15.96
N ALA A 64 -22.65 -1.33 16.85
CA ALA A 64 -23.01 0.08 16.62
C ALA A 64 -21.82 1.07 16.64
N GLY A 65 -20.59 0.57 16.86
CA GLY A 65 -19.41 1.41 17.09
C GLY A 65 -19.30 1.93 18.53
N ALA A 66 -18.23 2.69 18.81
CA ALA A 66 -18.00 3.42 20.05
C ALA A 66 -16.81 4.40 19.89
N THR A 67 -16.77 5.45 20.70
CA THR A 67 -15.54 6.20 20.97
C THR A 67 -15.03 5.85 22.36
N ILE A 68 -13.76 5.45 22.48
CA ILE A 68 -13.13 5.11 23.77
C ILE A 68 -11.96 6.07 24.00
N VAL A 69 -12.02 6.82 25.11
CA VAL A 69 -10.98 7.78 25.53
C VAL A 69 -10.25 7.23 26.76
N SER A 70 -8.94 7.38 26.82
CA SER A 70 -8.16 7.03 28.01
C SER A 70 -8.45 7.99 29.18
N SER A 71 -8.34 7.53 30.42
CA SER A 71 -8.71 8.35 31.61
C SER A 71 -7.84 9.58 31.85
N ASP A 72 -6.73 9.69 31.13
CA ASP A 72 -5.83 10.85 31.09
C ASP A 72 -6.04 11.76 29.86
N GLY A 73 -6.96 11.40 28.95
CA GLY A 73 -7.39 12.22 27.82
C GLY A 73 -6.43 12.29 26.63
N TYR A 74 -5.37 11.49 26.62
CA TYR A 74 -4.30 11.56 25.61
C TYR A 74 -4.37 10.48 24.52
N LEU A 75 -5.27 9.49 24.65
CA LEU A 75 -5.56 8.49 23.63
C LEU A 75 -7.06 8.47 23.38
N THR A 76 -7.46 8.61 22.12
CA THR A 76 -8.85 8.38 21.67
C THR A 76 -8.87 7.32 20.57
N LEU A 77 -9.87 6.45 20.62
CA LEU A 77 -10.12 5.38 19.67
C LEU A 77 -11.54 5.54 19.11
N HIS A 78 -11.68 5.84 17.81
CA HIS A 78 -12.97 5.99 17.15
C HIS A 78 -13.28 4.73 16.34
N ILE A 79 -14.16 3.88 16.88
CA ILE A 79 -14.58 2.60 16.30
C ILE A 79 -15.92 2.83 15.57
N PRO A 80 -15.97 2.83 14.22
CA PRO A 80 -17.19 3.12 13.48
C PRO A 80 -18.19 1.94 13.49
N GLU A 81 -19.44 2.22 13.13
CA GLU A 81 -20.49 1.18 13.02
C GLU A 81 -20.08 0.06 12.04
N GLY A 82 -20.28 -1.18 12.46
CA GLY A 82 -19.91 -2.38 11.73
C GLY A 82 -18.41 -2.73 11.76
N ALA A 83 -17.57 -2.00 12.51
CA ALA A 83 -16.17 -2.39 12.71
C ALA A 83 -16.03 -3.60 13.66
N ILE A 84 -16.96 -3.77 14.61
CA ILE A 84 -17.06 -4.93 15.51
C ILE A 84 -18.03 -5.96 14.92
N GLN A 85 -17.67 -7.24 15.04
CA GLN A 85 -18.43 -8.33 14.43
C GLN A 85 -19.83 -8.48 15.07
N GLN A 86 -20.84 -8.73 14.23
CA GLN A 86 -22.21 -8.98 14.66
C GLN A 86 -22.27 -10.29 15.48
N GLY A 87 -22.31 -10.15 16.80
CA GLY A 87 -22.15 -11.23 17.78
C GLY A 87 -21.42 -10.78 19.06
N ASP A 88 -20.48 -9.84 18.92
CA ASP A 88 -19.72 -9.24 20.03
C ASP A 88 -20.44 -8.00 20.57
N GLU A 89 -21.67 -8.16 21.08
CA GLU A 89 -22.55 -7.04 21.45
C GLU A 89 -22.01 -6.15 22.59
N ASN A 90 -21.01 -6.61 23.36
CA ASN A 90 -20.41 -5.89 24.49
C ASN A 90 -18.91 -6.24 24.64
N GLN A 91 -18.08 -5.97 23.63
CA GLN A 91 -16.62 -6.18 23.76
C GLN A 91 -16.02 -5.12 24.70
N GLU A 92 -15.58 -5.55 25.88
CA GLU A 92 -14.90 -4.70 26.86
C GLU A 92 -13.40 -4.58 26.55
N PHE A 93 -12.86 -3.38 26.67
CA PHE A 93 -11.46 -3.03 26.48
C PHE A 93 -10.92 -2.29 27.70
N THR A 94 -9.70 -2.64 28.10
CA THR A 94 -8.94 -1.99 29.19
C THR A 94 -7.70 -1.32 28.62
N ILE A 95 -7.40 -0.11 29.10
CA ILE A 95 -6.27 0.70 28.63
C ILE A 95 -5.24 0.81 29.76
N THR A 96 -3.97 0.55 29.47
CA THR A 96 -2.84 0.76 30.39
C THR A 96 -1.78 1.60 29.70
N ARG A 97 -1.31 2.65 30.37
CA ARG A 97 -0.30 3.58 29.85
C ARG A 97 1.09 3.28 30.41
N TYR A 98 2.10 3.47 29.57
CA TYR A 98 3.50 3.27 29.86
C TYR A 98 4.33 4.48 29.40
N THR A 99 5.38 4.80 30.15
CA THR A 99 6.41 5.77 29.71
C THR A 99 7.38 5.08 28.77
N ALA A 100 7.54 5.63 27.58
CA ALA A 100 8.47 5.13 26.57
C ALA A 100 9.91 5.59 26.84
N GLY A 101 10.88 4.69 26.76
CA GLY A 101 12.31 5.04 26.65
C GLY A 101 12.66 5.47 25.22
N THR A 102 13.80 6.11 25.00
CA THR A 102 14.22 6.62 23.68
C THR A 102 14.35 5.54 22.59
N SER A 103 14.48 4.27 22.98
CA SER A 103 14.53 3.08 22.13
C SER A 103 13.17 2.41 21.88
N ALA A 104 12.04 3.01 22.30
CA ALA A 104 10.74 2.35 22.26
C ALA A 104 10.12 2.20 20.87
N MET A 105 10.55 3.01 19.89
CA MET A 105 9.99 3.02 18.53
C MET A 105 11.06 2.61 17.48
N PRO A 106 10.66 2.05 16.33
CA PRO A 106 11.59 1.68 15.26
C PRO A 106 12.44 2.85 14.72
N GLY A 107 13.57 2.53 14.09
CA GLY A 107 14.31 3.47 13.23
C GLY A 107 14.83 4.72 13.92
N SER A 108 15.19 4.63 15.21
CA SER A 108 15.68 5.78 16.02
C SER A 108 14.68 6.94 16.17
N TYR A 109 13.38 6.70 15.96
CA TYR A 109 12.34 7.68 16.22
C TYR A 109 12.23 7.94 17.73
N ILE A 110 12.40 9.20 18.14
CA ILE A 110 12.28 9.60 19.54
C ILE A 110 10.79 9.61 19.90
N PRO A 111 10.32 8.87 20.93
CA PRO A 111 8.91 8.84 21.27
C PRO A 111 8.42 10.23 21.69
N THR A 112 7.42 10.73 20.99
CA THR A 112 6.77 12.01 21.27
C THR A 112 5.41 11.82 21.93
N THR A 113 5.01 10.59 22.28
CA THR A 113 3.84 10.28 23.11
C THR A 113 4.19 9.27 24.21
N PHE A 114 3.25 9.04 25.13
CA PHE A 114 3.23 7.80 25.91
C PHE A 114 2.90 6.59 25.02
N VAL A 115 3.22 5.39 25.50
CA VAL A 115 2.76 4.14 24.88
C VAL A 115 1.54 3.62 25.62
N TYR A 116 0.49 3.25 24.89
CA TYR A 116 -0.75 2.71 25.45
C TYR A 116 -0.95 1.27 25.00
N GLN A 117 -1.26 0.39 25.95
CA GLN A 117 -1.70 -0.98 25.71
C GLN A 117 -3.21 -1.09 25.87
N ILE A 118 -3.85 -1.77 24.93
CA ILE A 118 -5.28 -2.12 24.95
C ILE A 118 -5.40 -3.64 25.08
N THR A 119 -6.20 -4.09 26.05
CA THR A 119 -6.43 -5.52 26.34
C THR A 119 -7.93 -5.79 26.44
N PRO A 120 -8.48 -6.83 25.77
CA PRO A 120 -7.79 -7.80 24.92
C PRO A 120 -7.30 -7.20 23.61
N SER A 121 -6.38 -7.91 22.94
CA SER A 121 -6.07 -7.61 21.53
C SER A 121 -7.24 -8.05 20.66
N TYR A 122 -7.62 -7.21 19.70
CA TYR A 122 -8.82 -7.39 18.87
C TYR A 122 -8.54 -6.98 17.43
N ARG A 123 -9.34 -7.50 16.48
CA ARG A 123 -9.25 -7.22 15.05
C ARG A 123 -10.60 -6.75 14.54
N PHE A 124 -10.62 -5.64 13.81
CA PHE A 124 -11.82 -5.01 13.30
C PHE A 124 -12.09 -5.38 11.84
N GLN A 125 -13.37 -5.36 11.47
CA GLN A 125 -13.86 -5.58 10.11
C GLN A 125 -13.67 -4.34 9.21
N LYS A 126 -13.47 -3.18 9.82
CA LYS A 126 -13.22 -1.88 9.19
C LYS A 126 -12.02 -1.20 9.87
N ASP A 127 -11.48 -0.16 9.24
CA ASP A 127 -10.46 0.68 9.86
C ASP A 127 -11.03 1.46 11.06
N VAL A 128 -10.21 1.58 12.10
CA VAL A 128 -10.47 2.32 13.33
C VAL A 128 -9.46 3.45 13.43
N SER A 129 -9.93 4.67 13.69
CA SER A 129 -9.05 5.83 13.88
C SER A 129 -8.47 5.83 15.30
N VAL A 130 -7.17 6.09 15.40
CA VAL A 130 -6.41 6.21 16.64
C VAL A 130 -5.81 7.60 16.70
N GLU A 131 -6.12 8.33 17.76
CA GLU A 131 -5.59 9.66 18.04
C GLU A 131 -4.75 9.65 19.30
N ILE A 132 -3.54 10.22 19.25
CA ILE A 132 -2.63 10.29 20.40
C ILE A 132 -2.05 11.69 20.53
N THR A 133 -2.22 12.30 21.71
CA THR A 133 -1.71 13.64 21.99
C THR A 133 -0.19 13.65 22.12
N LEU A 134 0.45 14.54 21.35
CA LEU A 134 1.88 14.79 21.29
C LEU A 134 2.38 15.54 22.52
N ASN A 135 3.49 15.07 23.07
CA ASN A 135 4.29 15.76 24.06
C ASN A 135 5.13 16.85 23.36
N LEU A 136 4.51 18.02 23.18
CA LEU A 136 5.16 19.20 22.62
C LEU A 136 6.43 19.62 23.37
N ALA A 137 6.55 19.32 24.68
CA ALA A 137 7.77 19.58 25.42
C ALA A 137 8.92 18.64 25.01
N THR A 138 8.65 17.36 24.70
CA THR A 138 9.65 16.45 24.10
C THR A 138 10.09 16.93 22.72
N ILE A 139 9.13 17.36 21.88
CA ILE A 139 9.41 17.90 20.54
C ILE A 139 10.32 19.14 20.65
N GLN A 140 9.96 20.12 21.49
CA GLN A 140 10.74 21.34 21.68
C GLN A 140 12.12 21.09 22.30
N SER A 141 12.21 20.24 23.33
CA SER A 141 13.48 19.98 24.04
C SER A 141 14.49 19.18 23.23
N ASN A 142 14.03 18.34 22.29
CA ASN A 142 14.89 17.59 21.37
C ASN A 142 14.96 18.24 19.97
N ASN A 143 14.41 19.46 19.80
CA ASN A 143 14.39 20.22 18.55
C ASN A 143 13.77 19.48 17.35
N LEU A 144 12.82 18.58 17.59
CA LEU A 144 12.26 17.66 16.59
C LEU A 144 11.22 18.35 15.69
N ASN A 145 11.05 17.86 14.47
CA ASN A 145 10.01 18.36 13.58
C ASN A 145 8.66 17.70 13.88
N GLN A 146 7.70 18.49 14.37
CA GLN A 146 6.31 18.07 14.62
C GLN A 146 5.64 17.46 13.38
N SER A 147 5.87 18.00 12.17
CA SER A 147 5.25 17.50 10.94
C SER A 147 5.85 16.19 10.41
N ALA A 148 6.96 15.72 11.00
CA ALA A 148 7.61 14.46 10.66
C ALA A 148 7.28 13.33 11.67
N THR A 149 6.31 13.57 12.56
CA THR A 149 5.89 12.58 13.57
C THR A 149 5.10 11.45 12.91
N ARG A 150 5.45 10.20 13.20
CA ARG A 150 4.72 9.01 12.76
C ARG A 150 4.02 8.29 13.91
N GLY A 151 2.79 7.82 13.64
CA GLY A 151 2.07 6.88 14.51
C GLY A 151 2.56 5.44 14.31
N PHE A 152 2.64 4.68 15.39
CA PHE A 152 3.06 3.29 15.41
C PHE A 152 2.04 2.41 16.13
N SER A 153 1.84 1.19 15.64
CA SER A 153 1.11 0.15 16.37
C SER A 153 1.88 -1.16 16.46
N TRP A 154 1.61 -1.92 17.51
CA TRP A 154 2.05 -3.30 17.66
C TRP A 154 0.81 -4.16 17.93
N SER A 155 0.77 -5.36 17.37
CA SER A 155 -0.37 -6.29 17.51
C SER A 155 0.08 -7.74 17.62
N LEU A 156 -0.71 -8.53 18.37
CA LEU A 156 -0.64 -10.00 18.42
C LEU A 156 -1.60 -10.66 17.43
N THR A 157 -2.50 -9.90 16.81
CA THR A 157 -3.46 -10.37 15.80
C THR A 157 -3.07 -9.88 14.42
N SER A 158 -3.31 -10.71 13.40
CA SER A 158 -3.11 -10.33 12.00
C SER A 158 -4.24 -9.42 11.50
N VAL A 159 -4.02 -8.71 10.41
CA VAL A 159 -5.04 -7.90 9.72
C VAL A 159 -5.92 -8.73 8.76
N GLU A 160 -5.45 -9.92 8.37
CA GLU A 160 -6.14 -10.86 7.46
C GLU A 160 -6.32 -12.24 8.10
N ASP A 161 -7.33 -13.00 7.63
CA ASP A 161 -7.69 -14.33 8.17
C ASP A 161 -6.67 -15.43 7.86
N THR A 162 -5.79 -15.20 6.89
CA THR A 162 -4.85 -16.19 6.35
C THR A 162 -3.38 -15.78 6.42
N ALA A 163 -3.08 -14.52 6.76
CA ALA A 163 -1.71 -14.05 6.87
C ALA A 163 -1.16 -14.31 8.29
N GLY A 164 -0.12 -15.12 8.41
CA GLY A 164 0.62 -15.25 9.66
C GLY A 164 1.41 -13.97 9.95
N ARG A 165 1.28 -13.40 11.16
CA ARG A 165 2.08 -12.25 11.60
C ARG A 165 2.69 -12.51 12.98
N MET A 166 3.97 -12.16 13.14
CA MET A 166 4.69 -12.14 14.40
C MET A 166 4.71 -10.73 15.03
N PRO A 167 4.88 -10.62 16.37
CA PRO A 167 4.88 -9.35 17.08
C PRO A 167 6.01 -8.41 16.64
N GLY A 168 5.65 -7.18 16.26
CA GLY A 168 6.58 -6.11 15.89
C GLY A 168 5.84 -4.80 15.64
N TRP A 169 6.52 -3.68 15.85
CA TRP A 169 5.98 -2.35 15.57
C TRP A 169 5.83 -2.12 14.06
N THR A 170 4.66 -1.65 13.65
CA THR A 170 4.38 -1.11 12.31
C THR A 170 4.25 0.40 12.42
N GLY A 171 5.00 1.14 11.61
CA GLY A 171 4.74 2.55 11.37
C GLY A 171 3.58 2.71 10.39
N HIS A 172 2.69 3.66 10.68
CA HIS A 172 1.57 4.00 9.81
C HIS A 172 1.86 5.30 9.06
N GLU A 173 1.08 5.54 8.00
CA GLU A 173 0.86 6.92 7.56
C GLU A 173 -0.01 7.62 8.60
N SER A 174 0.38 8.84 8.97
CA SER A 174 -0.29 9.59 10.03
C SER A 174 -0.34 11.07 9.68
N MET A 175 -1.47 11.69 10.00
CA MET A 175 -1.64 13.13 9.94
C MET A 175 -1.36 13.73 11.31
N VAL A 176 -0.72 14.90 11.34
CA VAL A 176 -0.48 15.64 12.58
C VAL A 176 -1.51 16.77 12.65
N ASN A 177 -2.63 16.50 13.32
CA ASN A 177 -3.66 17.49 13.56
C ASN A 177 -3.31 18.27 14.83
N SER A 178 -2.48 19.30 14.65
CA SER A 178 -1.82 20.06 15.71
C SER A 178 -1.18 19.21 16.81
N ASP A 179 -1.72 19.19 18.04
CA ASP A 179 -1.15 18.42 19.15
C ASP A 179 -1.61 16.97 19.20
N LYS A 180 -2.28 16.44 18.16
CA LYS A 180 -2.55 15.01 17.95
C LYS A 180 -1.79 14.44 16.75
N VAL A 181 -1.31 13.21 16.88
CA VAL A 181 -1.08 12.31 15.74
C VAL A 181 -2.33 11.45 15.55
N VAL A 182 -2.83 11.41 14.31
CA VAL A 182 -4.01 10.64 13.90
C VAL A 182 -3.58 9.62 12.85
N PHE A 183 -3.92 8.35 13.06
CA PHE A 183 -3.65 7.25 12.12
C PHE A 183 -4.68 6.13 12.25
N SER A 184 -4.84 5.33 11.20
CA SER A 184 -5.84 4.25 11.15
C SER A 184 -5.20 2.87 11.37
N THR A 185 -5.97 1.94 11.96
CA THR A 185 -5.55 0.54 12.16
C THR A 185 -6.76 -0.39 12.12
N ARG A 186 -6.55 -1.66 11.76
CA ARG A 186 -7.55 -2.75 11.92
C ARG A 186 -7.29 -3.65 13.13
N THR A 187 -6.28 -3.36 13.94
CA THR A 187 -5.93 -4.17 15.11
C THR A 187 -5.57 -3.32 16.32
N PHE A 188 -5.97 -3.80 17.51
CA PHE A 188 -5.60 -3.23 18.80
C PHE A 188 -4.59 -4.14 19.50
N SER A 189 -3.46 -3.58 19.96
CA SER A 189 -2.76 -4.12 21.14
C SER A 189 -1.88 -3.09 21.83
N LEU A 190 -0.94 -2.45 21.12
CA LEU A 190 -0.22 -1.27 21.63
C LEU A 190 -0.11 -0.16 20.59
N PHE A 191 -0.07 1.09 21.05
CA PHE A 191 0.09 2.29 20.24
C PHE A 191 1.05 3.31 20.87
N GLY A 192 1.66 4.13 20.02
CA GLY A 192 2.37 5.37 20.39
C GLY A 192 2.86 6.09 19.14
N ALA A 193 3.49 7.25 19.28
CA ALA A 193 4.07 8.00 18.17
C ALA A 193 5.47 8.53 18.49
N GLY A 194 6.24 8.83 17.46
CA GLY A 194 7.60 9.37 17.58
C GLY A 194 7.99 10.25 16.39
N SER A 195 9.02 11.08 16.57
CA SER A 195 9.55 11.98 15.54
C SER A 195 11.05 11.74 15.33
N PRO A 196 11.57 11.89 14.10
CA PRO A 196 12.98 11.68 13.81
C PRO A 196 13.88 12.83 14.33
N PRO A 197 15.17 12.58 14.59
CA PRO A 197 16.14 13.62 14.94
C PRO A 197 16.31 14.70 13.84
N PRO A 198 16.83 15.89 14.16
CA PRO A 198 16.87 17.00 13.20
C PRO A 198 18.05 16.91 12.22
N GLY A 199 17.78 17.06 10.92
CA GLY A 199 18.78 17.50 9.95
C GLY A 199 19.58 16.43 9.20
N ASN A 200 19.24 15.14 9.33
CA ASN A 200 19.68 14.10 8.39
C ASN A 200 18.60 13.01 8.31
N GLN A 201 18.01 12.79 7.14
CA GLN A 201 17.13 11.65 6.88
C GLN A 201 17.94 10.60 6.11
N PRO A 202 18.06 9.36 6.60
CA PRO A 202 18.77 8.33 5.87
C PRO A 202 18.02 8.02 4.54
N PRO A 203 18.73 7.57 3.49
CA PRO A 203 18.10 7.18 2.22
C PRO A 203 16.99 6.16 2.44
N ASP A 204 15.88 6.21 1.71
CA ASP A 204 14.75 5.30 1.87
C ASP A 204 14.77 4.18 0.80
N ILE A 205 14.98 2.92 1.22
CA ILE A 205 14.95 1.76 0.33
C ILE A 205 13.51 1.26 0.23
N GLN A 206 12.84 1.70 -0.84
CA GLN A 206 11.42 1.43 -1.14
C GLN A 206 11.15 -0.04 -1.52
N GLY A 207 12.19 -0.79 -1.87
CA GLY A 207 12.10 -2.23 -2.18
C GLY A 207 13.38 -2.79 -2.79
N ALA A 208 13.61 -4.11 -2.63
CA ALA A 208 14.77 -4.82 -3.15
C ALA A 208 14.35 -6.15 -3.79
N TYR A 209 14.61 -6.29 -5.09
CA TYR A 209 14.11 -7.37 -5.96
C TYR A 209 15.29 -8.19 -6.48
N TYR A 210 15.20 -9.52 -6.37
CA TYR A 210 16.17 -10.43 -6.99
C TYR A 210 15.66 -11.00 -8.31
N TYR A 211 16.59 -11.33 -9.22
CA TYR A 211 16.31 -11.83 -10.57
C TYR A 211 16.96 -13.19 -10.80
N PHE A 212 16.33 -13.99 -11.65
CA PHE A 212 16.83 -15.28 -12.14
C PHE A 212 17.23 -15.18 -13.62
N LYS A 213 18.17 -16.02 -14.08
CA LYS A 213 18.56 -16.08 -15.50
C LYS A 213 17.38 -16.55 -16.34
N SER A 214 17.33 -16.17 -17.63
CA SER A 214 16.30 -16.71 -18.53
C SER A 214 16.38 -18.24 -18.60
N ASN A 215 15.27 -18.92 -18.31
CA ASN A 215 15.15 -20.39 -18.22
C ASN A 215 15.83 -21.05 -17.00
N CYS A 216 16.25 -20.28 -16.00
CA CYS A 216 16.59 -20.77 -14.67
C CYS A 216 15.62 -20.12 -13.69
N GLU A 217 14.91 -20.87 -12.85
CA GLU A 217 13.88 -20.29 -11.96
C GLU A 217 14.28 -20.31 -10.47
N TYR A 218 15.49 -20.82 -10.15
CA TYR A 218 15.75 -21.43 -8.83
C TYR A 218 16.96 -20.87 -8.05
N LEU A 219 17.76 -20.01 -8.67
CA LEU A 219 18.95 -19.41 -8.06
C LEU A 219 19.06 -17.92 -8.45
N PRO A 220 18.92 -16.97 -7.51
CA PRO A 220 19.00 -15.55 -7.83
C PRO A 220 20.44 -15.19 -8.23
N TYR A 221 20.61 -14.54 -9.38
CA TYR A 221 21.93 -14.12 -9.90
C TYR A 221 22.19 -12.61 -9.76
N ARG A 222 21.18 -11.84 -9.35
CA ARG A 222 21.17 -10.38 -9.42
C ARG A 222 20.18 -9.78 -8.44
N VAL A 223 20.50 -8.63 -7.87
CA VAL A 223 19.62 -7.82 -7.01
C VAL A 223 19.51 -6.40 -7.58
N ARG A 224 18.31 -5.83 -7.51
CA ARG A 224 17.98 -4.46 -7.93
C ARG A 224 17.15 -3.80 -6.85
N ALA A 225 17.46 -2.59 -6.43
CA ALA A 225 16.73 -1.86 -5.39
C ALA A 225 16.29 -0.48 -5.86
N ARG A 226 15.14 -0.02 -5.34
CA ARG A 226 14.69 1.37 -5.47
C ARG A 226 15.08 2.11 -4.20
N VAL A 227 15.86 3.19 -4.35
CA VAL A 227 16.41 3.97 -3.24
C VAL A 227 16.16 5.44 -3.52
N ASP A 228 15.33 6.07 -2.69
CA ASP A 228 15.01 7.50 -2.73
C ASP A 228 15.84 8.23 -1.67
N GLU A 229 16.60 9.26 -2.04
CA GLU A 229 17.22 10.15 -1.05
C GLU A 229 16.32 11.37 -0.83
N PRO A 230 15.58 11.47 0.30
CA PRO A 230 14.69 12.60 0.60
C PRO A 230 15.36 13.97 0.76
N ASN A 231 16.69 14.09 0.94
CA ASN A 231 17.37 15.37 1.19
C ASN A 231 18.15 15.92 -0.04
N GLY A 232 18.46 15.06 -1.02
CA GLY A 232 19.18 15.39 -2.26
C GLY A 232 20.70 15.20 -2.19
N ASP A 233 21.19 14.55 -1.14
CA ASP A 233 22.60 14.31 -0.85
C ASP A 233 23.18 13.19 -1.72
N ASN A 234 24.52 13.10 -1.85
CA ASN A 234 25.12 11.96 -2.54
C ASN A 234 25.00 10.71 -1.66
N MET A 235 24.62 9.58 -2.25
CA MET A 235 24.55 8.29 -1.56
C MET A 235 25.27 7.18 -2.32
N ASN A 236 25.77 6.20 -1.56
CA ASN A 236 26.32 4.96 -2.07
C ASN A 236 25.39 3.81 -1.67
N VAL A 237 25.08 2.93 -2.62
CA VAL A 237 24.22 1.75 -2.40
C VAL A 237 25.06 0.49 -2.59
N TYR A 238 24.91 -0.47 -1.68
CA TYR A 238 25.66 -1.72 -1.68
C TYR A 238 24.74 -2.92 -1.46
N LEU A 239 25.08 -4.02 -2.12
CA LEU A 239 24.58 -5.36 -1.86
C LEU A 239 25.56 -6.07 -0.92
N ILE A 240 25.06 -6.52 0.22
CA ILE A 240 25.74 -7.42 1.14
C ILE A 240 25.24 -8.84 0.82
N THR A 241 26.15 -9.76 0.51
CA THR A 241 25.77 -11.13 0.18
C THR A 241 26.85 -12.16 0.53
N GLY A 242 26.44 -13.41 0.73
CA GLY A 242 27.31 -14.52 1.12
C GLY A 242 26.54 -15.85 1.17
N PRO A 243 27.24 -16.98 1.36
CA PRO A 243 26.61 -18.27 1.56
C PRO A 243 25.97 -18.35 2.95
N ALA A 244 24.87 -19.09 3.08
CA ALA A 244 24.16 -19.28 4.35
C ALA A 244 25.06 -19.82 5.46
N ASN A 245 25.19 -19.06 6.56
CA ASN A 245 26.13 -19.33 7.68
C ASN A 245 27.62 -19.09 7.34
N GLY A 246 27.90 -18.34 6.28
CA GLY A 246 29.24 -17.93 5.86
C GLY A 246 29.70 -16.59 6.45
N GLY A 247 30.74 -16.03 5.84
CA GLY A 247 30.99 -14.59 5.91
C GLY A 247 30.12 -13.86 4.88
N ASN A 248 30.16 -12.53 4.90
CA ASN A 248 29.46 -11.68 3.94
C ASN A 248 30.45 -10.75 3.23
N VAL A 249 30.26 -10.54 1.93
CA VAL A 249 31.01 -9.57 1.11
C VAL A 249 30.11 -8.41 0.69
N VAL A 250 30.72 -7.24 0.47
CA VAL A 250 30.03 -6.00 0.09
C VAL A 250 30.32 -5.66 -1.37
N ILE A 251 29.26 -5.46 -2.14
CA ILE A 251 29.29 -5.25 -3.59
C ILE A 251 28.61 -3.90 -3.89
N PRO A 252 29.33 -2.90 -4.42
CA PRO A 252 28.73 -1.64 -4.85
C PRO A 252 27.65 -1.89 -5.92
N MET A 253 26.46 -1.34 -5.71
CA MET A 253 25.39 -1.36 -6.71
C MET A 253 25.53 -0.16 -7.64
N VAL A 254 25.37 -0.38 -8.94
CA VAL A 254 25.48 0.68 -9.96
C VAL A 254 24.10 1.26 -10.30
N PRO A 255 23.97 2.57 -10.59
CA PRO A 255 22.69 3.17 -11.01
C PRO A 255 22.13 2.54 -12.29
N ASP A 256 20.83 2.26 -12.27
CA ASP A 256 20.04 1.61 -13.34
C ASP A 256 18.67 2.30 -13.54
N GLY A 257 18.64 3.63 -13.36
CA GLY A 257 17.42 4.44 -13.45
C GLY A 257 17.64 5.83 -12.87
N ALA A 258 16.54 6.50 -12.49
CA ALA A 258 16.62 7.76 -11.72
C ALA A 258 16.94 7.49 -10.24
N ASP A 259 16.33 6.45 -9.69
CA ASP A 259 16.19 6.07 -8.28
C ASP A 259 16.43 4.55 -8.08
N TRP A 260 17.02 3.88 -9.09
CA TRP A 260 17.25 2.43 -9.09
C TRP A 260 18.72 2.09 -9.13
N TYR A 261 19.10 1.04 -8.41
CA TYR A 261 20.46 0.52 -8.29
C TYR A 261 20.49 -0.99 -8.52
N ILE A 262 21.56 -1.55 -9.07
CA ILE A 262 21.67 -2.97 -9.46
C ILE A 262 23.06 -3.57 -9.19
N ALA A 263 23.11 -4.85 -8.81
CA ALA A 263 24.34 -5.64 -8.70
C ALA A 263 24.10 -7.13 -9.02
N ASP A 264 25.11 -7.79 -9.58
CA ASP A 264 25.12 -9.25 -9.77
C ASP A 264 25.66 -9.96 -8.52
N ILE A 265 25.10 -11.13 -8.18
CA ILE A 265 25.54 -11.97 -7.05
C ILE A 265 26.72 -12.85 -7.53
N PRO A 266 27.86 -12.91 -6.80
CA PRO A 266 28.97 -13.79 -7.14
C PRO A 266 28.56 -15.27 -7.00
N TYR A 267 29.01 -16.12 -7.92
CA TYR A 267 28.64 -17.53 -7.92
C TYR A 267 29.14 -18.27 -6.67
N GLU A 268 30.22 -17.78 -6.05
CA GLU A 268 30.83 -18.30 -4.83
C GLU A 268 29.96 -18.08 -3.57
N ALA A 269 29.02 -17.14 -3.62
CA ALA A 269 28.01 -16.97 -2.58
C ALA A 269 26.83 -17.97 -2.74
N MET A 270 26.74 -18.65 -3.88
CA MET A 270 25.64 -19.55 -4.23
C MET A 270 25.95 -20.98 -3.79
N VAL A 271 25.43 -21.37 -2.62
CA VAL A 271 25.60 -22.72 -2.06
C VAL A 271 24.27 -23.38 -1.74
N SER A 272 24.27 -24.71 -1.61
CA SER A 272 23.07 -25.50 -1.30
C SER A 272 22.46 -25.24 0.08
N SER A 273 23.19 -24.61 1.02
CA SER A 273 22.62 -24.14 2.29
C SER A 273 21.83 -22.83 2.17
N GLY A 274 21.93 -22.13 1.04
CA GLY A 274 21.24 -20.86 0.76
C GLY A 274 22.18 -19.66 0.54
N ILE A 275 21.59 -18.51 0.23
CA ILE A 275 22.26 -17.24 -0.05
C ILE A 275 21.71 -16.16 0.89
N GLU A 276 22.60 -15.46 1.56
CA GLU A 276 22.31 -14.26 2.34
C GLU A 276 22.28 -13.02 1.42
N ILE A 277 21.26 -12.17 1.58
CA ILE A 277 21.05 -10.94 0.78
C ILE A 277 20.61 -9.80 1.69
N GLN A 278 21.30 -8.65 1.65
CA GLN A 278 20.83 -7.40 2.24
C GLN A 278 21.27 -6.23 1.36
N VAL A 279 20.36 -5.28 1.09
CA VAL A 279 20.72 -4.00 0.46
C VAL A 279 20.94 -2.97 1.56
N THR A 280 22.00 -2.17 1.44
CA THR A 280 22.29 -1.03 2.32
C THR A 280 22.51 0.22 1.48
N ALA A 281 21.96 1.34 1.90
CA ALA A 281 22.15 2.65 1.29
C ALA A 281 22.70 3.61 2.34
N VAL A 282 23.78 4.32 2.02
CA VAL A 282 24.50 5.22 2.94
C VAL A 282 24.70 6.58 2.28
N ASP A 283 24.25 7.66 2.91
CA ASP A 283 24.47 9.04 2.45
C ASP A 283 25.91 9.54 2.73
N GLU A 284 26.26 10.71 2.18
CA GLU A 284 27.57 11.36 2.39
C GLU A 284 27.79 11.88 3.82
N HIS A 285 26.77 11.80 4.68
CA HIS A 285 26.82 12.13 6.11
C HIS A 285 26.85 10.88 7.00
N GLY A 286 26.81 9.69 6.42
CA GLY A 286 26.95 8.39 7.09
C GLY A 286 25.67 7.81 7.69
N ALA A 287 24.50 8.43 7.51
CA ALA A 287 23.25 7.77 7.88
C ALA A 287 22.87 6.75 6.80
N ASN A 288 22.12 5.73 7.21
CA ASN A 288 21.85 4.58 6.35
C ASN A 288 20.50 3.92 6.62
N THR A 289 20.01 3.22 5.62
CA THR A 289 18.96 2.20 5.76
C THR A 289 19.44 0.87 5.20
N THR A 290 18.77 -0.19 5.66
CA THR A 290 18.99 -1.54 5.16
C THR A 290 17.66 -2.24 4.89
N VAL A 291 17.63 -3.09 3.85
CA VAL A 291 16.51 -3.98 3.54
C VAL A 291 17.07 -5.39 3.29
N PRO A 292 16.77 -6.38 4.15
CA PRO A 292 16.00 -6.27 5.39
C PRO A 292 16.65 -5.35 6.43
N ALA A 293 15.83 -4.69 7.26
CA ALA A 293 16.28 -3.79 8.32
C ALA A 293 16.98 -4.50 9.50
N THR A 294 16.93 -5.84 9.53
CA THR A 294 17.60 -6.68 10.53
C THR A 294 18.15 -7.93 9.87
N GLY A 295 19.48 -8.10 9.91
CA GLY A 295 20.16 -9.26 9.31
C GLY A 295 20.05 -9.32 7.79
N THR A 296 20.32 -10.50 7.24
CA THR A 296 20.27 -10.82 5.81
C THR A 296 19.02 -11.65 5.52
N PHE A 297 18.40 -11.42 4.35
CA PHE A 297 17.38 -12.29 3.79
C PHE A 297 18.05 -13.59 3.34
N LEU A 298 17.59 -14.72 3.86
CA LEU A 298 18.16 -16.02 3.58
C LEU A 298 17.34 -16.76 2.51
N TYR A 299 17.78 -16.74 1.26
CA TYR A 299 17.18 -17.53 0.19
C TYR A 299 17.65 -18.99 0.27
N PRO A 300 16.78 -20.02 0.20
CA PRO A 300 15.33 -19.97 -0.01
C PRO A 300 14.49 -20.04 1.28
N SER A 301 15.06 -20.10 2.49
CA SER A 301 14.27 -20.25 3.73
C SER A 301 13.25 -19.12 3.94
N ASP A 302 13.58 -17.93 3.46
CA ASP A 302 12.82 -16.71 3.65
C ASP A 302 11.97 -16.36 2.42
N SER A 303 12.08 -17.14 1.32
CA SER A 303 11.42 -16.85 0.04
C SER A 303 9.90 -17.04 0.05
N GLY A 304 9.33 -17.56 1.14
CA GLY A 304 7.87 -17.64 1.35
C GLY A 304 7.20 -16.32 1.77
N ASN A 305 7.95 -15.20 1.78
CA ASN A 305 7.43 -13.87 2.13
C ASN A 305 6.66 -13.24 0.95
N SER A 306 5.35 -13.02 1.13
CA SER A 306 4.41 -12.63 0.07
C SER A 306 4.61 -11.25 -0.56
N LEU A 307 5.59 -10.46 -0.11
CA LEU A 307 6.07 -9.28 -0.85
C LEU A 307 6.86 -9.66 -2.13
N TYR A 308 7.27 -10.92 -2.26
CA TYR A 308 7.92 -11.49 -3.45
C TYR A 308 7.24 -12.84 -3.82
N ILE A 309 7.29 -13.23 -5.11
CA ILE A 309 6.37 -14.25 -5.67
C ILE A 309 6.77 -15.70 -5.32
N ASN A 310 5.75 -16.55 -5.18
CA ASN A 310 5.80 -17.95 -4.71
C ASN A 310 6.26 -19.01 -5.75
N ASN A 311 6.67 -20.17 -5.19
CA ASN A 311 6.89 -21.52 -5.77
C ASN A 311 8.27 -21.85 -6.37
N TYR A 312 9.12 -22.55 -5.60
CA TYR A 312 9.90 -23.69 -6.15
C TYR A 312 10.37 -24.74 -5.09
N SER A 313 10.80 -25.92 -5.56
CA SER A 313 11.32 -27.07 -4.80
C SER A 313 12.74 -27.43 -5.27
N PRO A 314 13.81 -27.29 -4.46
CA PRO A 314 15.20 -27.10 -4.91
C PRO A 314 15.92 -28.27 -5.61
N ASP A 315 15.24 -29.40 -5.80
CA ASP A 315 15.69 -30.62 -6.47
C ASP A 315 14.41 -31.26 -7.03
N GLY A 316 14.21 -31.15 -8.35
CA GLY A 316 12.94 -31.47 -9.02
C GLY A 316 12.65 -32.97 -9.13
N ASP A 317 13.68 -33.81 -9.19
CA ASP A 317 13.59 -35.25 -9.45
C ASP A 317 14.21 -36.15 -8.37
N GLY A 318 14.92 -35.56 -7.41
CA GLY A 318 15.44 -36.19 -6.19
C GLY A 318 16.85 -36.76 -6.30
N ASP A 319 17.65 -36.34 -7.29
CA ASP A 319 18.98 -36.90 -7.56
C ASP A 319 20.14 -36.23 -6.79
N SER A 320 19.84 -35.17 -6.03
CA SER A 320 20.76 -34.36 -5.21
C SER A 320 21.66 -33.37 -5.97
N TYR A 321 21.47 -33.17 -7.27
CA TYR A 321 21.95 -31.99 -7.97
C TYR A 321 20.92 -30.84 -7.91
N LEU A 322 21.36 -29.62 -8.22
CA LEU A 322 20.45 -28.48 -8.35
C LEU A 322 20.07 -28.32 -9.82
N ASP A 323 18.78 -28.32 -10.13
CA ASP A 323 18.21 -28.14 -11.48
C ASP A 323 18.85 -26.96 -12.26
N ALA A 324 19.23 -25.88 -11.56
CA ALA A 324 19.90 -24.72 -12.16
C ALA A 324 21.34 -25.01 -12.63
N TRP A 325 22.08 -25.86 -11.90
CA TRP A 325 23.42 -26.33 -12.30
C TRP A 325 23.31 -27.26 -13.51
N GLU A 326 22.29 -28.11 -13.56
CA GLU A 326 22.05 -29.02 -14.68
C GLU A 326 21.79 -28.27 -15.98
N VAL A 327 20.89 -27.27 -15.97
CA VAL A 327 20.58 -26.45 -17.16
C VAL A 327 21.79 -25.69 -17.66
N ASP A 328 22.58 -25.04 -16.78
CA ASP A 328 23.79 -24.31 -17.17
C ASP A 328 24.90 -25.25 -17.72
N ASN A 329 24.85 -26.55 -17.41
CA ASN A 329 25.78 -27.57 -17.93
C ASN A 329 25.20 -28.46 -19.06
N GLY A 330 23.96 -28.20 -19.51
CA GLY A 330 23.33 -28.88 -20.64
C GLY A 330 22.66 -30.22 -20.33
N TYR A 331 22.31 -30.46 -19.08
CA TYR A 331 21.52 -31.60 -18.60
C TYR A 331 20.02 -31.25 -18.49
N ASP A 332 19.17 -32.26 -18.26
CA ASP A 332 17.70 -32.14 -18.24
C ASP A 332 17.21 -32.20 -16.78
N PRO A 333 16.72 -31.09 -16.19
CA PRO A 333 16.36 -30.97 -14.77
C PRO A 333 15.03 -31.68 -14.40
N THR A 334 14.70 -32.76 -15.10
CA THR A 334 13.51 -33.58 -14.86
C THR A 334 13.80 -35.08 -14.97
N ASN A 335 15.09 -35.45 -15.02
CA ASN A 335 15.58 -36.77 -15.34
C ASN A 335 16.67 -37.21 -14.32
N PRO A 336 16.33 -38.06 -13.32
CA PRO A 336 17.17 -38.38 -12.15
C PRO A 336 18.29 -39.38 -12.50
N ALA A 337 19.09 -39.02 -13.49
CA ALA A 337 20.12 -39.81 -14.11
C ALA A 337 21.35 -38.94 -14.48
N SER A 338 21.51 -37.79 -13.83
CA SER A 338 22.68 -36.94 -14.01
C SER A 338 23.96 -37.62 -13.51
N PRO A 339 25.12 -37.33 -14.13
CA PRO A 339 26.30 -38.18 -14.01
C PRO A 339 26.97 -38.07 -12.64
N SER A 340 27.23 -39.23 -12.02
CA SER A 340 27.76 -39.31 -10.65
C SER A 340 29.24 -38.92 -10.54
N GLY A 341 29.50 -37.65 -10.24
CA GLY A 341 30.75 -37.14 -9.63
C GLY A 341 31.99 -37.02 -10.54
N ILE A 342 32.69 -35.89 -10.39
CA ILE A 342 34.06 -35.64 -10.85
C ILE A 342 34.89 -35.11 -9.66
N LEU A 343 36.21 -35.14 -9.77
CA LEU A 343 37.19 -35.14 -8.67
C LEU A 343 38.22 -34.02 -8.89
N ASP A 344 38.42 -33.14 -7.89
CA ASP A 344 39.44 -32.08 -7.91
C ASP A 344 40.74 -32.54 -8.58
N SER A 345 41.00 -31.95 -9.74
CA SER A 345 42.09 -32.35 -10.63
C SER A 345 43.27 -31.37 -10.63
N ASP A 346 43.09 -30.13 -10.18
CA ASP A 346 44.15 -29.10 -10.22
C ASP A 346 44.23 -28.14 -9.02
N GLY A 347 43.30 -28.19 -8.07
CA GLY A 347 43.44 -27.60 -6.74
C GLY A 347 43.32 -26.08 -6.68
N ASP A 348 42.55 -25.47 -7.59
CA ASP A 348 42.29 -24.03 -7.60
C ASP A 348 41.03 -23.59 -6.82
N GLY A 349 40.18 -24.56 -6.45
CA GLY A 349 38.95 -24.34 -5.68
C GLY A 349 37.77 -23.82 -6.49
N ILE A 350 37.63 -24.23 -7.77
CA ILE A 350 36.45 -23.91 -8.59
C ILE A 350 35.95 -25.12 -9.40
N PRO A 351 34.78 -25.67 -9.03
CA PRO A 351 34.00 -26.66 -9.77
C PRO A 351 33.67 -26.37 -11.25
N ASP A 352 34.48 -26.94 -12.15
CA ASP A 352 34.15 -27.16 -13.57
C ASP A 352 34.11 -28.68 -13.92
N SER A 353 34.44 -29.07 -15.16
CA SER A 353 34.70 -30.47 -15.51
C SER A 353 35.83 -31.17 -14.72
N ALA A 354 36.46 -30.47 -13.79
CA ALA A 354 37.41 -30.96 -12.80
C ALA A 354 36.89 -30.99 -11.35
N ASP A 355 35.70 -30.46 -10.97
CA ASP A 355 35.30 -30.46 -9.54
C ASP A 355 33.80 -30.23 -9.20
N TYR A 356 33.43 -30.36 -7.91
CA TYR A 356 32.06 -30.13 -7.36
C TYR A 356 32.06 -29.44 -5.97
N THR A 357 31.23 -28.40 -5.77
CA THR A 357 31.08 -27.56 -4.54
C THR A 357 30.39 -28.30 -3.37
N PRO A 358 30.28 -27.78 -2.12
CA PRO A 358 31.02 -26.72 -1.41
C PRO A 358 31.63 -27.21 -0.05
N ASN A 359 32.06 -26.28 0.83
CA ASN A 359 32.34 -26.44 2.28
C ASN A 359 33.80 -26.56 2.77
N GLY A 360 34.82 -26.00 2.09
CA GLY A 360 36.14 -25.93 2.74
C GLY A 360 37.36 -25.40 1.97
N GLU A 361 37.19 -24.85 0.78
CA GLU A 361 38.35 -24.42 -0.04
C GLU A 361 39.06 -23.18 0.49
N ALA A 362 40.32 -23.03 0.05
CA ALA A 362 41.12 -21.85 0.33
C ALA A 362 40.48 -20.60 -0.32
N ASN A 363 40.76 -19.42 0.24
CA ASN A 363 40.30 -18.16 -0.37
C ASN A 363 40.71 -18.10 -1.85
N PRO A 364 39.79 -17.76 -2.76
CA PRO A 364 40.06 -17.78 -4.19
C PRO A 364 41.20 -16.82 -4.56
N VAL A 365 41.79 -17.02 -5.74
CA VAL A 365 42.78 -16.08 -6.27
C VAL A 365 42.15 -14.69 -6.41
N ILE A 366 42.78 -13.70 -5.78
CA ILE A 366 42.42 -12.28 -5.82
C ILE A 366 43.65 -11.47 -6.22
N ASP A 367 43.43 -10.30 -6.83
CA ASP A 367 44.47 -9.30 -7.11
C ASP A 367 44.30 -7.99 -6.31
N SER A 368 43.13 -7.79 -5.69
CA SER A 368 42.88 -6.70 -4.74
C SER A 368 42.08 -7.16 -3.51
N LEU A 369 42.35 -6.52 -2.37
CA LEU A 369 41.58 -6.59 -1.13
C LEU A 369 41.45 -5.18 -0.58
N ASN A 370 40.22 -4.76 -0.24
CA ASN A 370 39.91 -3.48 0.38
C ASN A 370 39.07 -3.71 1.64
N ILE A 371 39.29 -2.94 2.71
CA ILE A 371 38.41 -2.91 3.90
C ILE A 371 37.40 -1.76 3.81
N PHE A 372 36.17 -2.03 4.24
CA PHE A 372 35.11 -1.03 4.34
C PHE A 372 34.54 -0.95 5.77
N PRO A 373 34.35 0.26 6.33
CA PRO A 373 34.85 1.55 5.83
C PRO A 373 36.39 1.64 5.92
N ALA A 374 37.05 2.23 4.90
CA ALA A 374 38.51 2.37 4.87
C ALA A 374 39.07 3.38 5.89
N SER A 375 38.21 4.24 6.44
CA SER A 375 38.50 5.05 7.62
C SER A 375 37.22 5.29 8.38
N ALA A 376 37.27 5.20 9.71
CA ALA A 376 36.17 5.54 10.58
C ALA A 376 36.63 6.52 11.66
N THR A 377 35.73 7.38 12.11
CA THR A 377 35.90 8.12 13.37
C THR A 377 34.86 7.58 14.32
N ALA A 378 35.28 7.12 15.50
CA ALA A 378 34.37 6.61 16.51
C ALA A 378 34.60 7.33 17.83
N ASN A 379 33.52 7.54 18.56
CA ASN A 379 33.55 7.99 19.94
C ASN A 379 33.86 6.82 20.87
N VAL A 380 34.41 7.11 22.05
CA VAL A 380 34.66 6.09 23.07
C VAL A 380 33.34 5.45 23.50
N GLY A 381 33.22 4.13 23.33
CA GLY A 381 32.03 3.32 23.58
C GLY A 381 31.28 2.85 22.32
N GLU A 382 31.65 3.33 21.14
CA GLU A 382 30.97 3.07 19.86
C GLU A 382 31.46 1.79 19.19
N ILE A 383 30.57 1.05 18.50
CA ILE A 383 30.91 -0.17 17.76
C ILE A 383 30.83 0.11 16.25
N ILE A 384 31.94 -0.10 15.54
CA ILE A 384 32.01 -0.05 14.07
C ILE A 384 32.09 -1.49 13.54
N VAL A 385 31.22 -1.86 12.61
CA VAL A 385 31.33 -3.14 11.88
C VAL A 385 32.13 -2.92 10.60
N PHE A 386 33.14 -3.76 10.37
CA PHE A 386 33.93 -3.75 9.14
C PHE A 386 33.55 -4.93 8.23
N ALA A 387 33.82 -4.78 6.94
CA ALA A 387 33.66 -5.81 5.93
C ALA A 387 34.83 -5.82 4.94
N ALA A 388 34.97 -6.92 4.20
CA ALA A 388 35.99 -7.12 3.19
C ALA A 388 35.38 -7.07 1.78
N GLN A 389 36.03 -6.37 0.87
CA GLN A 389 35.79 -6.47 -0.56
C GLN A 389 37.06 -7.01 -1.22
N ALA A 390 36.97 -8.14 -1.91
CA ALA A 390 38.05 -8.66 -2.72
C ALA A 390 37.64 -8.72 -4.19
N SER A 391 38.62 -8.66 -5.11
CA SER A 391 38.37 -8.78 -6.53
C SER A 391 39.49 -9.50 -7.26
N LEU A 392 39.19 -9.99 -8.47
CA LEU A 392 40.16 -10.48 -9.45
C LEU A 392 39.84 -9.81 -10.80
N ALA A 393 40.80 -9.09 -11.38
CA ALA A 393 40.62 -8.30 -12.61
C ALA A 393 39.41 -7.34 -12.57
N GLY A 394 39.05 -6.85 -11.39
CA GLY A 394 37.90 -5.97 -11.15
C GLY A 394 36.54 -6.67 -10.99
N GLN A 395 36.48 -8.01 -11.02
CA GLN A 395 35.28 -8.78 -10.68
C GLN A 395 35.27 -9.12 -9.18
N PRO A 396 34.19 -8.82 -8.42
CA PRO A 396 34.09 -9.17 -7.00
C PRO A 396 34.28 -10.67 -6.75
N ARG A 397 34.94 -11.02 -5.64
CA ARG A 397 35.18 -12.41 -5.21
C ARG A 397 34.77 -12.58 -3.75
N TYR A 398 34.15 -13.71 -3.44
CA TYR A 398 33.87 -14.09 -2.05
C TYR A 398 35.16 -14.50 -1.33
N VAL A 399 35.38 -14.04 -0.10
CA VAL A 399 36.58 -14.35 0.71
C VAL A 399 36.25 -14.48 2.19
N ASN A 400 36.90 -15.43 2.87
CA ASN A 400 36.91 -15.56 4.32
C ASN A 400 38.07 -14.72 4.90
N ALA A 401 37.72 -13.59 5.51
CA ALA A 401 38.66 -12.57 5.97
C ALA A 401 38.82 -12.53 7.49
N SER A 402 40.07 -12.37 7.95
CA SER A 402 40.38 -12.15 9.37
C SER A 402 40.53 -10.66 9.66
N PHE A 403 39.98 -10.19 10.79
CA PHE A 403 40.09 -8.81 11.25
C PHE A 403 40.82 -8.72 12.58
N VAL A 404 41.78 -7.80 12.71
CA VAL A 404 42.51 -7.53 13.94
C VAL A 404 42.67 -6.03 14.19
N THR A 405 42.57 -5.61 15.45
CA THR A 405 42.84 -4.23 15.89
C THR A 405 44.32 -4.06 16.25
N THR A 406 44.83 -2.88 15.97
CA THR A 406 46.17 -2.40 16.36
C THR A 406 46.05 -0.97 16.87
N GLY A 407 46.95 -0.54 17.75
CA GLY A 407 46.99 0.83 18.27
C GLY A 407 46.77 0.91 19.78
N ASN A 408 47.54 1.78 20.43
CA ASN A 408 47.49 2.00 21.88
C ASN A 408 46.90 3.38 22.17
N GLY A 409 45.85 3.42 23.00
CA GLY A 409 45.27 4.64 23.53
C GLY A 409 46.05 5.23 24.71
N ARG A 410 45.56 6.36 25.21
CA ARG A 410 46.20 7.12 26.30
C ARG A 410 46.30 6.28 27.59
N GLY A 411 47.50 5.83 27.92
CA GLY A 411 47.79 4.97 29.09
C GLY A 411 48.36 3.58 28.75
N GLY A 412 48.42 3.21 27.47
CA GLY A 412 48.96 1.91 27.03
C GLY A 412 47.91 0.79 26.90
N SER A 413 46.65 1.09 27.19
CA SER A 413 45.50 0.26 26.80
C SER A 413 45.32 0.26 25.28
N PRO A 414 44.68 -0.75 24.65
CA PRO A 414 44.29 -0.69 23.24
C PRO A 414 43.36 0.50 22.97
N VAL A 415 43.37 1.07 21.76
CA VAL A 415 42.38 2.12 21.35
C VAL A 415 40.96 1.54 21.26
N GLY A 416 40.85 0.24 20.95
CA GLY A 416 39.60 -0.50 20.91
C GLY A 416 39.85 -2.01 20.73
N SER A 417 38.82 -2.83 20.90
CA SER A 417 38.87 -4.29 20.81
C SER A 417 38.08 -4.83 19.60
N MET A 418 38.46 -6.02 19.08
CA MET A 418 37.73 -6.70 18.00
C MET A 418 36.94 -7.90 18.52
N ASN A 419 35.74 -8.10 17.97
CA ASN A 419 34.99 -9.35 18.04
C ASN A 419 34.41 -9.67 16.66
N GLY A 420 34.94 -10.72 15.99
CA GLY A 420 34.67 -10.93 14.57
C GLY A 420 35.15 -9.74 13.75
N SER A 421 34.29 -9.17 12.90
CA SER A 421 34.57 -7.94 12.16
C SER A 421 34.12 -6.65 12.87
N SER A 422 33.60 -6.74 14.10
CA SER A 422 33.16 -5.58 14.88
C SER A 422 34.29 -5.04 15.77
N PHE A 423 34.57 -3.75 15.65
CA PHE A 423 35.52 -2.98 16.47
C PHE A 423 34.75 -2.14 17.50
N THR A 424 35.07 -2.28 18.79
CA THR A 424 34.56 -1.40 19.85
C THR A 424 35.62 -0.37 20.22
N ALA A 425 35.34 0.92 20.08
CA ALA A 425 36.23 2.00 20.50
C ALA A 425 36.25 2.12 22.03
N GLU A 426 37.43 2.09 22.66
CA GLU A 426 37.58 2.06 24.13
C GLU A 426 38.36 3.26 24.70
N TYR A 427 39.30 3.85 23.95
CA TYR A 427 40.15 4.96 24.45
C TYR A 427 40.59 5.92 23.33
N PRO A 428 40.82 7.21 23.61
CA PRO A 428 41.41 8.15 22.65
C PRO A 428 42.81 7.71 22.19
N GLY A 429 43.03 7.81 20.88
CA GLY A 429 44.20 7.38 20.12
C GLY A 429 43.82 7.02 18.68
N THR A 430 44.77 6.56 17.87
CA THR A 430 44.48 6.03 16.53
C THR A 430 44.63 4.51 16.55
N ALA A 431 43.54 3.81 16.21
CA ALA A 431 43.55 2.39 15.92
C ALA A 431 43.74 2.15 14.41
N GLY A 432 44.33 1.01 14.07
CA GLY A 432 44.26 0.42 12.74
C GLY A 432 43.51 -0.90 12.81
N VAL A 433 42.42 -1.05 12.06
CA VAL A 433 41.74 -2.34 11.87
C VAL A 433 42.26 -2.95 10.58
N ILE A 434 42.97 -4.07 10.70
CA ILE A 434 43.60 -4.75 9.58
C ILE A 434 42.71 -5.91 9.16
N VAL A 435 42.31 -5.94 7.89
CA VAL A 435 41.71 -7.11 7.25
C VAL A 435 42.81 -7.96 6.60
N SER A 436 42.66 -9.28 6.56
CA SER A 436 43.66 -10.18 5.94
C SER A 436 43.02 -11.40 5.28
N VAL A 437 43.47 -11.69 4.05
CA VAL A 437 43.05 -12.79 3.18
C VAL A 437 44.29 -13.36 2.51
N GLY A 438 44.83 -14.47 3.04
CA GLY A 438 46.08 -15.06 2.54
C GLY A 438 47.26 -14.10 2.67
N PRO A 439 48.02 -13.78 1.59
CA PRO A 439 49.09 -12.80 1.62
C PRO A 439 48.60 -11.34 1.56
N TYR A 440 47.33 -11.11 1.21
CA TYR A 440 46.76 -9.77 1.05
C TYR A 440 46.25 -9.26 2.40
N ASN A 441 46.53 -7.99 2.67
CA ASN A 441 45.98 -7.25 3.79
C ASN A 441 45.64 -5.84 3.34
N ASP A 442 44.64 -5.25 4.00
CA ASP A 442 44.33 -3.82 3.91
C ASP A 442 44.01 -3.29 5.32
N THR A 443 44.12 -1.99 5.53
CA THR A 443 44.04 -1.39 6.87
C THR A 443 43.12 -0.17 6.89
N ALA A 444 42.07 -0.25 7.69
CA ALA A 444 41.23 0.88 8.00
C ALA A 444 41.82 1.66 9.19
N SER A 445 41.87 2.99 9.09
CA SER A 445 42.22 3.83 10.25
C SER A 445 40.97 4.15 11.06
N VAL A 446 40.96 3.81 12.34
CA VAL A 446 39.97 4.31 13.30
C VAL A 446 40.60 5.43 14.11
N LEU A 447 40.25 6.68 13.79
CA LEU A 447 40.71 7.83 14.56
C LEU A 447 39.77 8.07 15.74
N VAL A 448 40.30 8.05 16.96
CA VAL A 448 39.63 8.49 18.19
C VAL A 448 40.43 9.72 18.70
N PRO A 449 40.17 10.93 18.18
CA PRO A 449 41.10 12.05 18.26
C PRO A 449 41.23 12.67 19.66
N ASP A 450 42.44 13.12 20.02
CA ASP A 450 42.73 13.98 21.18
C ASP A 450 43.29 15.32 20.66
N THR A 451 42.39 16.14 20.08
CA THR A 451 42.71 17.24 19.16
C THR A 451 42.28 18.62 19.65
N ILE A 452 41.99 18.74 20.94
CA ILE A 452 41.20 19.84 21.44
C ILE A 452 41.99 20.47 22.60
N GLY A 453 42.24 21.78 22.55
CA GLY A 453 42.60 22.53 23.76
C GLY A 453 41.34 22.90 24.53
N PRO A 454 41.41 23.79 25.53
CA PRO A 454 40.20 24.34 26.13
C PRO A 454 39.39 25.06 25.05
N GLY A 455 38.08 24.80 24.99
CA GLY A 455 37.17 25.48 24.08
C GLY A 455 37.33 27.02 24.09
N ASP A 456 37.12 27.64 22.93
CA ASP A 456 37.26 29.08 22.80
C ASP A 456 36.21 29.83 23.63
N ILE A 457 36.69 30.65 24.57
CA ILE A 457 35.85 31.57 25.32
C ILE A 457 35.40 32.68 24.36
N SER A 458 34.18 32.50 23.86
CA SER A 458 33.50 33.35 22.88
C SER A 458 32.19 33.93 23.43
N ASP A 459 31.81 33.52 24.64
CA ASP A 459 30.64 33.97 25.39
C ASP A 459 31.00 34.90 26.57
N LEU A 460 32.22 35.45 26.61
CA LEU A 460 32.58 36.39 27.68
C LEU A 460 31.67 37.62 27.58
N VAL A 461 30.71 37.69 28.48
CA VAL A 461 29.87 38.87 28.66
C VAL A 461 30.41 39.65 29.87
N ALA A 462 30.80 40.89 29.60
CA ALA A 462 31.00 41.88 30.63
C ALA A 462 29.68 42.65 30.77
N PHE A 463 28.97 42.44 31.86
CA PHE A 463 27.83 43.29 32.24
C PHE A 463 28.14 44.01 33.54
N ALA A 464 27.58 45.19 33.72
CA ALA A 464 27.76 45.96 34.94
C ALA A 464 26.55 45.75 35.86
N PRO A 465 26.56 44.79 36.80
CA PRO A 465 25.43 44.58 37.73
C PRO A 465 25.26 45.73 38.74
N SER A 466 26.17 46.71 38.76
CA SER A 466 25.99 47.93 39.53
C SER A 466 26.83 49.09 38.97
N HIS A 467 26.69 50.25 39.60
CA HIS A 467 27.50 51.44 39.35
C HIS A 467 28.97 51.33 39.80
N SER A 468 29.43 50.22 40.37
CA SER A 468 30.83 50.06 40.84
C SER A 468 31.43 48.67 40.61
N ARG A 469 30.68 47.78 39.95
CA ARG A 469 31.03 46.38 39.69
C ARG A 469 30.78 46.05 38.23
N VAL A 470 31.70 45.31 37.63
CA VAL A 470 31.48 44.57 36.38
C VAL A 470 31.54 43.09 36.72
N ARG A 471 30.50 42.35 36.35
CA ARG A 471 30.50 40.90 36.34
C ARG A 471 31.00 40.44 34.98
N LEU A 472 32.12 39.74 35.00
CA LEU A 472 32.56 38.92 33.89
C LEU A 472 31.93 37.55 34.06
N GLN A 473 31.21 37.10 33.05
CA GLN A 473 30.64 35.76 33.01
C GLN A 473 31.04 35.13 31.68
N TRP A 474 31.53 33.90 31.75
CA TRP A 474 31.86 33.06 30.59
C TRP A 474 31.64 31.61 30.99
N THR A 475 31.40 30.74 30.02
CA THR A 475 31.30 29.31 30.28
C THR A 475 32.71 28.76 30.48
N ALA A 476 32.93 27.98 31.54
CA ALA A 476 34.17 27.22 31.71
C ALA A 476 34.36 26.34 30.46
N PRO A 477 35.44 26.49 29.68
CA PRO A 477 35.76 25.53 28.65
C PRO A 477 36.21 24.21 29.28
N GLY A 478 36.36 23.16 28.47
CA GLY A 478 36.91 21.89 28.91
C GLY A 478 38.43 21.92 29.07
N ASN A 479 39.01 20.76 29.39
CA ASN A 479 40.46 20.59 29.24
C ASN A 479 40.78 20.46 27.76
N ASP A 480 40.13 19.47 27.13
CA ASP A 480 40.21 19.17 25.73
C ASP A 480 38.77 19.26 25.19
N GLY A 481 38.33 20.46 24.81
CA GLY A 481 37.00 20.73 24.23
C GLY A 481 35.95 21.20 25.23
N ALA A 482 34.85 20.46 25.35
CA ALA A 482 33.70 20.80 26.20
C ALA A 482 33.53 19.86 27.42
N ALA A 483 34.54 19.04 27.73
CA ALA A 483 34.57 18.16 28.90
C ALA A 483 35.93 18.25 29.62
N GLY A 484 35.97 17.77 30.88
CA GLY A 484 37.13 17.97 31.76
C GLY A 484 37.15 19.37 32.38
N LYS A 485 38.34 19.87 32.69
CA LYS A 485 38.58 21.15 33.37
C LYS A 485 39.91 21.74 32.90
N PRO A 486 39.99 23.03 32.52
CA PRO A 486 41.22 23.64 32.07
C PRO A 486 42.16 23.84 33.27
N ALA A 487 43.46 23.90 33.01
CA ALA A 487 44.48 24.05 34.04
C ALA A 487 44.47 25.47 34.66
N GLY A 488 44.04 26.49 33.94
CA GLY A 488 43.91 27.85 34.47
C GLY A 488 43.33 28.87 33.48
N TYR A 489 43.18 30.11 33.96
CA TYR A 489 42.83 31.28 33.15
C TYR A 489 43.83 32.43 33.33
N GLN A 490 43.91 33.32 32.35
CA GLN A 490 44.42 34.69 32.51
C GLN A 490 43.33 35.70 32.16
N ILE A 491 43.05 36.63 33.08
CA ILE A 491 42.02 37.67 32.94
C ILE A 491 42.69 39.04 32.93
N ARG A 492 42.33 39.90 31.96
CA ARG A 492 43.00 41.20 31.74
C ARG A 492 42.00 42.32 31.45
N ARG A 493 42.39 43.55 31.75
CA ARG A 493 41.56 44.76 31.56
C ARG A 493 42.34 45.93 30.96
N SER A 494 41.61 46.81 30.29
CA SER A 494 42.12 48.05 29.71
C SER A 494 41.05 49.15 29.69
N SER A 495 41.47 50.42 29.67
CA SER A 495 40.61 51.58 29.35
C SER A 495 40.62 51.92 27.85
N SER A 496 41.33 51.15 27.04
CA SER A 496 41.31 51.16 25.58
C SER A 496 40.87 49.79 25.05
N PRO A 497 40.25 49.71 23.85
CA PRO A 497 39.80 48.45 23.27
C PRO A 497 40.89 47.36 23.20
N ILE A 498 40.47 46.11 23.29
CA ILE A 498 41.31 44.91 23.11
C ILE A 498 40.68 44.09 21.98
N ASN A 499 41.34 43.99 20.83
CA ASN A 499 40.74 43.47 19.60
C ASN A 499 41.22 42.07 19.22
N ASN A 500 42.34 41.60 19.77
CA ASN A 500 42.98 40.34 19.41
C ASN A 500 43.84 39.78 20.57
N THR A 501 44.28 38.53 20.43
CA THR A 501 45.12 37.82 21.40
C THR A 501 46.41 38.57 21.78
N LEU A 502 47.06 39.26 20.84
CA LEU A 502 48.32 39.98 21.11
C LEU A 502 48.08 41.23 22.00
N GLU A 503 47.05 42.00 21.68
CA GLU A 503 46.59 43.12 22.50
C GLU A 503 46.14 42.64 23.88
N CYS A 504 45.42 41.52 23.95
CA CYS A 504 45.02 40.90 25.22
C CYS A 504 46.23 40.60 26.10
N PHE A 505 47.27 39.94 25.57
CA PHE A 505 48.51 39.67 26.32
C PHE A 505 49.27 40.95 26.77
N SER A 506 49.08 42.08 26.09
CA SER A 506 49.69 43.37 26.46
C SER A 506 48.91 44.14 27.55
N ALA A 507 47.62 43.83 27.75
CA ALA A 507 46.75 44.51 28.69
C ALA A 507 47.07 44.19 30.16
N ALA A 508 46.67 45.08 31.08
CA ALA A 508 46.95 44.95 32.50
C ALA A 508 46.20 43.76 33.13
N MET A 509 46.91 42.93 33.89
CA MET A 509 46.31 41.75 34.54
C MET A 509 45.31 42.13 35.64
N VAL A 510 44.21 41.39 35.70
CA VAL A 510 43.26 41.40 36.81
C VAL A 510 43.66 40.28 37.76
N ALA A 511 44.00 40.61 39.02
CA ALA A 511 44.28 39.60 40.02
C ALA A 511 42.99 38.88 40.42
N HIS A 512 43.00 37.55 40.37
CA HIS A 512 41.89 36.68 40.79
C HIS A 512 42.43 35.44 41.50
N SER A 513 41.56 34.76 42.24
CA SER A 513 41.83 33.45 42.86
C SER A 513 40.89 32.35 42.33
N ILE A 514 40.26 32.57 41.17
CA ILE A 514 39.40 31.58 40.54
C ILE A 514 40.19 30.29 40.30
N THR A 515 39.59 29.16 40.68
CA THR A 515 40.10 27.82 40.38
C THR A 515 39.12 27.27 39.35
N PRO A 516 39.55 26.92 38.12
CA PRO A 516 38.61 26.62 37.06
C PRO A 516 37.59 25.56 37.46
N GLN A 517 36.34 25.74 37.04
CA GLN A 517 35.30 24.75 37.17
C GLN A 517 35.52 23.61 36.16
N VAL A 518 34.72 22.56 36.28
CA VAL A 518 34.54 21.62 35.15
C VAL A 518 33.79 22.32 34.03
N SER A 519 34.07 21.91 32.80
CA SER A 519 33.48 22.46 31.58
C SER A 519 31.97 22.62 31.65
N GLY A 520 31.43 23.66 31.00
CA GLY A 520 29.99 23.93 30.96
C GLY A 520 29.43 24.54 32.23
N GLN A 521 30.18 24.55 33.34
CA GLN A 521 29.84 25.38 34.49
C GLN A 521 30.13 26.85 34.17
N ILE A 522 29.23 27.72 34.57
CA ILE A 522 29.40 29.15 34.36
C ILE A 522 30.47 29.67 35.34
N GLU A 523 31.58 30.18 34.79
CA GLU A 523 32.52 30.98 35.55
C GLU A 523 31.93 32.37 35.76
N THR A 524 32.00 32.85 36.99
CA THR A 524 31.55 34.21 37.33
C THR A 524 32.63 34.90 38.14
N LEU A 525 33.10 36.05 37.66
CA LEU A 525 34.04 36.91 38.38
C LEU A 525 33.49 38.32 38.49
N ASP A 526 33.21 38.74 39.72
CA ASP A 526 32.92 40.15 40.03
C ASP A 526 34.22 40.95 40.13
N VAL A 527 34.39 41.91 39.23
CA VAL A 527 35.46 42.90 39.23
C VAL A 527 34.95 44.17 39.92
N ASP A 528 35.25 44.28 41.20
CA ASP A 528 34.87 45.39 42.07
C ASP A 528 35.85 46.58 42.03
N GLY A 529 35.41 47.72 42.60
CA GLY A 529 36.24 48.92 42.75
C GLY A 529 36.35 49.76 41.47
N LEU A 530 35.40 49.61 40.56
CA LEU A 530 35.31 50.37 39.31
C LEU A 530 34.57 51.69 39.55
N SER A 531 34.88 52.71 38.74
CA SER A 531 34.15 53.99 38.78
C SER A 531 32.81 53.87 38.05
N ALA A 532 31.79 54.62 38.50
CA ALA A 532 30.46 54.66 37.87
C ALA A 532 30.49 55.33 36.49
N ASN A 533 29.55 54.96 35.61
CA ASN A 533 29.45 55.47 34.23
C ASN A 533 30.80 55.49 33.48
N THR A 534 31.62 54.45 33.65
CA THR A 534 32.98 54.35 33.10
C THR A 534 33.13 53.07 32.31
N THR A 535 33.61 53.17 31.07
CA THR A 535 33.82 52.03 30.16
C THR A 535 35.15 51.33 30.41
N TYR A 536 35.13 50.00 30.52
CA TYR A 536 36.31 49.14 30.62
C TYR A 536 36.23 48.01 29.59
N SER A 537 37.36 47.65 28.97
CA SER A 537 37.50 46.51 28.06
C SER A 537 38.19 45.34 28.75
N PHE A 538 37.78 44.10 28.45
CA PHE A 538 38.26 42.87 29.08
C PHE A 538 38.53 41.77 28.05
N CYS A 539 39.36 40.79 28.43
CA CYS A 539 39.55 39.54 27.71
C CYS A 539 39.92 38.42 28.69
N VAL A 540 39.62 37.17 28.32
CA VAL A 540 39.93 35.96 29.11
C VAL A 540 40.58 34.91 28.20
N LEU A 541 41.62 34.25 28.70
CA LEU A 541 42.32 33.16 28.02
C LEU A 541 42.43 31.94 28.94
N ALA A 542 41.91 30.79 28.52
CA ALA A 542 42.04 29.50 29.19
C ALA A 542 43.24 28.71 28.64
N PHE A 543 43.81 27.80 29.45
CA PHE A 543 44.86 26.88 29.01
C PHE A 543 44.75 25.49 29.64
N ASP A 544 45.17 24.45 28.92
CA ASP A 544 45.20 23.05 29.38
C ASP A 544 46.50 22.71 30.15
N ALA A 545 46.60 21.46 30.62
CA ALA A 545 47.77 20.96 31.33
C ALA A 545 49.04 20.79 30.46
N ASN A 546 48.90 20.80 29.12
CA ASN A 546 49.98 20.68 28.16
C ASN A 546 50.50 22.07 27.68
N GLY A 547 49.81 23.15 28.06
CA GLY A 547 50.16 24.54 27.77
C GLY A 547 49.50 25.13 26.52
N ASN A 548 48.51 24.46 25.92
CA ASN A 548 47.76 25.02 24.80
C ASN A 548 46.76 26.05 25.34
N PHE A 549 46.75 27.25 24.75
CA PHE A 549 45.77 28.29 25.03
C PHE A 549 44.63 28.24 24.02
N ASN A 550 43.43 28.60 24.47
CA ASN A 550 42.37 29.02 23.56
C ASN A 550 42.74 30.37 22.89
N SER A 551 42.12 30.71 21.76
CA SER A 551 42.34 31.97 21.05
C SER A 551 41.37 33.06 21.48
N TRP A 552 41.85 34.30 21.69
CA TRP A 552 40.96 35.46 21.90
C TRP A 552 40.43 35.98 20.56
N THR A 553 39.30 35.42 20.13
CA THR A 553 38.63 35.70 18.85
C THR A 553 37.40 36.60 18.98
N GLN A 554 36.85 36.76 20.20
CA GLN A 554 35.60 37.49 20.47
C GLN A 554 35.68 39.02 20.24
N GLY A 555 36.88 39.58 20.03
CA GLY A 555 37.09 41.01 19.80
C GLY A 555 36.93 41.86 21.06
N VAL A 556 36.34 43.07 20.93
CA VAL A 556 36.25 44.05 22.02
C VAL A 556 35.06 43.76 22.93
N VAL A 557 35.27 42.99 24.00
CA VAL A 557 34.31 42.90 25.10
C VAL A 557 34.52 44.10 26.02
N SER A 558 33.62 45.08 25.96
CA SER A 558 33.68 46.28 26.80
C SER A 558 32.32 46.66 27.37
N VAL A 559 32.30 47.18 28.60
CA VAL A 559 31.09 47.59 29.28
C VAL A 559 31.29 48.88 30.08
N THR A 560 30.25 49.71 30.09
CA THR A 560 30.15 50.90 30.94
C THR A 560 29.40 50.54 32.22
N THR A 561 29.96 50.90 33.38
CA THR A 561 29.29 50.71 34.69
C THR A 561 27.95 51.46 34.76
N GLN A 562 26.94 50.83 35.34
CA GLN A 562 25.56 51.36 35.35
C GLN A 562 25.41 52.68 36.14
N THR A 563 24.26 53.33 35.97
CA THR A 563 23.66 54.23 36.98
C THR A 563 22.99 53.41 38.10
N ALA A 564 22.40 54.04 39.14
CA ALA A 564 21.76 53.28 40.23
C ALA A 564 20.39 52.66 39.81
N PRO A 565 19.99 51.47 40.34
CA PRO A 565 18.87 50.66 39.80
C PRO A 565 17.48 50.84 40.46
N ASP A 566 16.46 50.25 39.82
CA ASP A 566 15.03 50.20 40.20
C ASP A 566 14.58 48.79 40.70
N LEU A 567 13.40 48.66 41.34
CA LEU A 567 12.98 47.49 42.15
C LEU A 567 11.45 47.19 42.24
N ILE A 568 10.59 47.78 41.40
CA ILE A 568 9.11 47.60 41.48
C ILE A 568 8.63 46.64 40.35
N ALA A 569 7.53 45.92 40.56
CA ALA A 569 7.05 44.84 39.68
C ALA A 569 5.58 45.01 39.21
N PRO A 570 5.15 44.35 38.11
CA PRO A 570 3.79 44.42 37.56
C PRO A 570 2.69 43.93 38.51
N ALA A 571 1.47 44.46 38.32
CA ALA A 571 0.30 43.96 39.03
C ALA A 571 -0.13 42.57 38.53
N ASN A 572 -0.84 41.83 39.38
CA ASN A 572 -1.39 40.53 39.02
C ASN A 572 -2.52 40.65 37.99
N VAL A 573 -2.44 39.87 36.92
CA VAL A 573 -3.56 39.69 35.97
C VAL A 573 -4.71 39.01 36.71
N THR A 574 -5.90 39.62 36.71
CA THR A 574 -7.09 39.11 37.40
C THR A 574 -8.32 39.20 36.50
N GLY A 575 -9.31 38.34 36.75
CA GLY A 575 -10.56 38.33 35.97
C GLY A 575 -10.41 37.80 34.54
N ALA A 576 -9.38 37.02 34.25
CA ALA A 576 -9.21 36.36 32.96
C ALA A 576 -10.31 35.32 32.71
N THR A 577 -10.74 35.17 31.46
CA THR A 577 -11.71 34.16 31.02
C THR A 577 -11.15 33.34 29.86
N ALA A 578 -11.53 32.06 29.81
CA ALA A 578 -11.24 31.16 28.69
C ALA A 578 -12.60 30.70 28.13
N ALA A 579 -12.72 30.68 26.81
CA ALA A 579 -13.91 30.21 26.12
C ALA A 579 -13.50 29.40 24.87
N PRO A 580 -14.16 28.27 24.56
CA PRO A 580 -13.96 27.60 23.28
C PRO A 580 -14.32 28.53 22.13
N LEU A 581 -13.55 28.42 21.04
CA LEU A 581 -13.74 29.16 19.80
C LEU A 581 -14.08 28.21 18.65
N ASP A 582 -13.36 27.09 18.58
CA ASP A 582 -13.53 26.01 17.61
C ASP A 582 -13.06 24.69 18.26
N SER A 583 -13.17 23.55 17.57
CA SER A 583 -12.69 22.24 18.08
C SER A 583 -11.19 22.23 18.39
N ASP A 584 -10.39 23.04 17.68
CA ASP A 584 -8.94 23.17 17.90
C ASP A 584 -8.52 24.45 18.65
N ALA A 585 -9.46 25.28 19.12
CA ALA A 585 -9.15 26.64 19.56
C ALA A 585 -9.89 27.12 20.82
N ILE A 586 -9.15 27.74 21.74
CA ILE A 586 -9.69 28.41 22.94
C ILE A 586 -9.22 29.87 22.97
N ARG A 587 -10.18 30.81 23.07
CA ARG A 587 -9.93 32.24 23.26
C ARG A 587 -9.74 32.57 24.74
N LEU A 588 -8.57 33.10 25.08
CA LEU A 588 -8.29 33.74 26.37
C LEU A 588 -8.62 35.23 26.28
N SER A 589 -9.17 35.81 27.34
CA SER A 589 -9.45 37.25 27.44
C SER A 589 -9.14 37.77 28.84
N TRP A 590 -8.45 38.91 28.95
CA TRP A 590 -8.08 39.54 30.22
C TRP A 590 -7.93 41.06 30.09
N THR A 591 -7.57 41.74 31.17
CA THR A 591 -7.26 43.18 31.18
C THR A 591 -5.77 43.39 31.38
N ALA A 592 -5.16 44.29 30.59
CA ALA A 592 -3.75 44.63 30.68
C ALA A 592 -3.39 45.26 32.03
N VAL A 593 -2.20 44.93 32.53
CA VAL A 593 -1.62 45.45 33.78
C VAL A 593 -0.46 46.41 33.48
N GLY A 594 -0.02 47.16 34.50
CA GLY A 594 1.08 48.10 34.38
C GLY A 594 2.46 47.45 34.49
N ASP A 595 3.47 48.29 34.30
CA ASP A 595 4.90 48.00 34.48
C ASP A 595 5.20 48.04 35.99
N ASP A 596 4.99 49.22 36.61
CA ASP A 596 5.01 49.41 38.06
C ASP A 596 3.61 49.22 38.65
N GLY A 597 3.26 47.98 38.97
CA GLY A 597 1.91 47.63 39.41
C GLY A 597 0.87 47.90 38.31
N ASN A 598 0.14 49.01 38.43
CA ASN A 598 -0.87 49.45 37.45
C ASN A 598 -0.49 50.77 36.75
N VAL A 599 0.78 51.18 36.82
CA VAL A 599 1.31 52.36 36.12
C VAL A 599 2.13 51.90 34.91
N GLY A 600 1.96 52.56 33.76
CA GLY A 600 2.65 52.15 32.52
C GLY A 600 1.94 50.99 31.80
N SER A 601 2.73 50.13 31.17
CA SER A 601 2.27 48.94 30.43
C SER A 601 3.25 47.81 30.72
N ALA A 602 2.79 46.62 31.11
CA ALA A 602 3.68 45.47 31.20
C ALA A 602 4.37 45.19 29.84
N SER A 603 5.66 44.88 29.89
CA SER A 603 6.50 44.67 28.71
C SER A 603 6.28 43.32 28.01
N SER A 604 5.79 42.29 28.71
CA SER A 604 5.37 41.03 28.07
C SER A 604 4.42 40.19 28.92
N TYR A 605 3.79 39.18 28.30
CA TYR A 605 2.95 38.19 28.96
C TYR A 605 3.45 36.76 28.72
N GLU A 606 3.59 35.98 29.80
CA GLU A 606 3.78 34.53 29.73
C GLU A 606 2.40 33.86 29.77
N ILE A 607 2.13 32.93 28.85
CA ILE A 607 0.92 32.10 28.81
C ILE A 607 1.36 30.64 28.84
N ARG A 608 0.78 29.83 29.72
CA ARG A 608 1.02 28.37 29.79
C ARG A 608 -0.28 27.58 29.66
N ARG A 609 -0.20 26.35 29.13
CA ARG A 609 -1.31 25.39 29.00
C ARG A 609 -0.99 24.03 29.62
N SER A 610 -2.02 23.35 30.10
CA SER A 610 -1.95 22.00 30.67
C SER A 610 -3.32 21.32 30.53
N THR A 611 -3.37 20.01 30.29
CA THR A 611 -4.60 19.20 30.41
C THR A 611 -4.85 18.72 31.85
N ILE A 612 -3.86 18.90 32.74
CA ILE A 612 -3.96 18.64 34.18
C ILE A 612 -4.22 19.97 34.92
N PRO A 613 -5.08 20.02 35.96
CA PRO A 613 -5.40 21.24 36.69
C PRO A 613 -4.19 22.03 37.21
N ILE A 614 -4.12 23.31 36.84
CA ILE A 614 -3.14 24.27 37.39
C ILE A 614 -3.74 24.91 38.65
N ASN A 615 -3.21 24.53 39.83
CA ASN A 615 -3.75 24.97 41.13
C ASN A 615 -2.85 25.98 41.86
N ASN A 616 -1.58 26.09 41.46
CA ASN A 616 -0.61 26.99 42.09
C ASN A 616 0.48 27.48 41.10
N ASP A 617 1.35 28.38 41.59
CA ASP A 617 2.38 29.02 40.77
C ASP A 617 3.51 28.05 40.32
N ALA A 618 3.76 26.96 41.04
CA ALA A 618 4.69 25.91 40.61
C ALA A 618 4.08 25.06 39.49
N ASP A 619 2.80 24.67 39.60
CA ASP A 619 2.07 23.97 38.52
C ASP A 619 2.11 24.81 37.23
N CYS A 620 1.83 26.11 37.34
CA CYS A 620 1.89 27.06 36.24
C CYS A 620 3.29 27.14 35.61
N SER A 621 4.35 27.05 36.42
CA SER A 621 5.74 27.07 35.92
C SER A 621 6.15 25.78 35.21
N ASN A 622 5.53 24.64 35.59
CA ASN A 622 5.75 23.33 34.97
C ASN A 622 4.86 23.08 33.74
N ALA A 623 3.83 23.89 33.53
CA ALA A 623 2.90 23.78 32.41
C ALA A 623 3.56 24.17 31.07
N GLY A 624 3.07 23.58 29.97
CA GLY A 624 3.62 23.77 28.63
C GLY A 624 3.52 25.23 28.18
N ASN A 625 4.59 25.76 27.59
CA ASN A 625 4.61 27.15 27.13
C ASN A 625 3.70 27.35 25.91
N VAL A 626 2.96 28.45 25.89
CA VAL A 626 2.19 28.92 24.73
C VAL A 626 2.87 30.17 24.19
N PRO A 627 3.69 30.05 23.12
CA PRO A 627 4.28 31.20 22.46
C PRO A 627 3.19 32.18 22.03
N ASN A 628 3.36 33.45 22.41
CA ASN A 628 2.39 34.50 22.13
C ASN A 628 3.13 35.80 21.77
N ALA A 629 2.47 36.66 21.00
CA ALA A 629 2.97 37.96 20.59
C ALA A 629 2.06 39.10 21.11
N VAL A 630 1.58 38.98 22.35
CA VAL A 630 0.69 39.98 22.95
C VAL A 630 1.44 41.29 23.14
N ALA A 631 1.02 42.33 22.43
CA ALA A 631 1.68 43.63 22.43
C ALA A 631 1.53 44.37 23.78
N PRO A 632 2.59 45.06 24.27
CA PRO A 632 2.51 45.96 25.42
C PRO A 632 1.35 46.95 25.26
N SER A 633 0.47 46.97 26.26
CA SER A 633 -0.78 47.75 26.23
C SER A 633 -0.99 48.41 27.58
N GLY A 634 -1.42 49.68 27.57
CA GLY A 634 -1.60 50.46 28.79
C GLY A 634 -2.59 49.81 29.76
N ALA A 635 -2.25 49.86 31.05
CA ALA A 635 -3.05 49.24 32.12
C ALA A 635 -4.55 49.61 32.01
N GLY A 636 -5.41 48.60 32.09
CA GLY A 636 -6.87 48.75 31.90
C GLY A 636 -7.38 48.47 30.48
N SER A 637 -6.51 48.23 29.50
CA SER A 637 -6.92 47.85 28.13
C SER A 637 -7.39 46.39 28.06
N PRO A 638 -8.46 46.05 27.34
CA PRO A 638 -8.85 44.65 27.12
C PRO A 638 -7.87 43.96 26.16
N LEU A 639 -7.48 42.73 26.49
CA LEU A 639 -6.60 41.88 25.70
C LEU A 639 -7.29 40.55 25.40
N GLN A 640 -7.01 39.99 24.22
CA GLN A 640 -7.45 38.67 23.80
C GLN A 640 -6.30 37.92 23.12
N PHE A 641 -6.26 36.60 23.29
CA PHE A 641 -5.32 35.73 22.60
C PHE A 641 -5.97 34.38 22.32
N ASP A 642 -5.87 33.90 21.09
CA ASP A 642 -6.43 32.62 20.67
C ASP A 642 -5.35 31.56 20.76
N VAL A 643 -5.54 30.59 21.65
CA VAL A 643 -4.72 29.39 21.70
C VAL A 643 -5.32 28.40 20.71
N THR A 644 -4.77 28.38 19.50
CA THR A 644 -5.12 27.43 18.44
C THR A 644 -4.27 26.16 18.55
N GLY A 645 -4.62 25.14 17.78
CA GLY A 645 -3.86 23.90 17.77
C GLY A 645 -3.97 23.13 19.09
N LEU A 646 -5.22 22.89 19.47
CA LEU A 646 -5.64 22.09 20.60
C LEU A 646 -6.33 20.82 20.10
N SER A 647 -6.37 19.80 20.95
CA SER A 647 -7.22 18.64 20.81
C SER A 647 -8.68 19.03 21.02
N ASP A 648 -9.60 18.43 20.27
CA ASP A 648 -11.04 18.55 20.45
C ASP A 648 -11.54 17.75 21.68
N ASN A 649 -12.74 18.07 22.16
CA ASN A 649 -13.36 17.55 23.39
C ASN A 649 -12.41 17.48 24.63
N THR A 650 -11.45 18.39 24.71
CA THR A 650 -10.34 18.30 25.66
C THR A 650 -10.35 19.49 26.63
N VAL A 651 -10.28 19.20 27.93
CA VAL A 651 -10.23 20.22 28.97
C VAL A 651 -8.81 20.77 29.07
N TYR A 652 -8.62 22.05 28.76
CA TYR A 652 -7.37 22.75 28.95
C TYR A 652 -7.45 23.76 30.10
N TYR A 653 -6.41 23.76 30.93
CA TYR A 653 -6.14 24.70 32.00
C TYR A 653 -5.02 25.64 31.57
N PHE A 654 -5.15 26.92 31.91
CA PHE A 654 -4.24 27.98 31.51
C PHE A 654 -3.75 28.79 32.71
N CYS A 655 -2.61 29.45 32.56
CA CYS A 655 -2.23 30.56 33.43
C CYS A 655 -1.55 31.67 32.64
N ILE A 656 -1.71 32.91 33.11
CA ILE A 656 -1.07 34.10 32.52
C ILE A 656 -0.25 34.83 33.60
N ARG A 657 0.90 35.39 33.22
CA ARG A 657 1.72 36.29 34.05
C ARG A 657 2.19 37.49 33.24
N ALA A 658 2.44 38.62 33.91
CA ALA A 658 3.02 39.82 33.32
C ALA A 658 4.46 40.05 33.80
N TYR A 659 5.29 40.63 32.93
CA TYR A 659 6.68 41.01 33.20
C TYR A 659 6.93 42.49 32.82
N ASP A 660 7.75 43.20 33.60
CA ASP A 660 8.21 44.57 33.29
C ASP A 660 9.45 44.61 32.38
N ASP A 661 9.91 45.81 32.04
CA ASP A 661 11.08 46.05 31.19
C ASP A 661 12.43 45.63 31.82
N THR A 662 12.46 45.39 33.14
CA THR A 662 13.59 44.84 33.90
C THR A 662 13.41 43.36 34.30
N ASN A 663 12.34 42.72 33.81
CA ASN A 663 11.97 41.33 34.01
C ASN A 663 11.53 40.94 35.45
N ASN A 664 11.03 41.87 36.27
CA ASN A 664 10.26 41.46 37.47
C ASN A 664 8.87 40.96 37.04
N ARG A 665 8.33 40.01 37.82
CA ARG A 665 7.19 39.17 37.40
C ARG A 665 6.01 39.30 38.36
N SER A 666 4.80 39.38 37.81
CA SER A 666 3.55 39.26 38.57
C SER A 666 3.37 37.85 39.18
N SER A 667 2.35 37.69 40.03
CA SER A 667 1.80 36.35 40.34
C SER A 667 0.98 35.82 39.15
N TRP A 668 0.73 34.52 39.11
CA TRP A 668 -0.19 33.88 38.15
C TRP A 668 -1.66 34.30 38.32
N THR A 669 -2.46 34.14 37.27
CA THR A 669 -3.88 34.53 37.16
C THR A 669 -4.85 33.92 38.17
N GLY A 670 -4.51 32.78 38.76
CA GLY A 670 -5.50 31.88 39.35
C GLY A 670 -6.13 30.96 38.30
N PHE A 671 -7.08 30.13 38.76
CA PHE A 671 -7.71 29.06 37.98
C PHE A 671 -8.43 29.58 36.74
N LEU A 672 -8.09 29.02 35.58
CA LEU A 672 -8.58 29.40 34.27
C LEU A 672 -8.62 28.14 33.39
N SER A 673 -9.79 27.77 32.86
CA SER A 673 -9.94 26.57 32.04
C SER A 673 -11.11 26.68 31.06
N ALA A 674 -11.02 25.96 29.94
CA ALA A 674 -12.13 25.72 29.02
C ALA A 674 -11.97 24.34 28.36
N THR A 675 -13.07 23.78 27.87
CA THR A 675 -13.09 22.55 27.07
C THR A 675 -13.32 22.94 25.62
N THR A 676 -12.51 22.44 24.69
CA THR A 676 -12.84 22.46 23.26
C THR A 676 -14.10 21.59 23.01
N PRO A 677 -14.98 21.94 22.05
CA PRO A 677 -16.02 21.04 21.59
C PRO A 677 -15.42 19.88 20.78
N ASP A 678 -16.18 18.81 20.55
CA ASP A 678 -15.88 17.80 19.54
C ASP A 678 -15.80 18.44 18.13
N GLY A 679 -14.92 17.92 17.27
CA GLY A 679 -14.83 18.32 15.85
C GLY A 679 -15.71 17.46 14.94
N ASN A 680 -16.32 18.07 13.91
CA ASN A 680 -17.07 17.34 12.90
C ASN A 680 -16.11 16.68 11.90
N GLY A 681 -16.20 15.36 11.77
CA GLY A 681 -15.49 14.57 10.78
C GLY A 681 -16.13 14.71 9.40
N ALA A 682 -15.40 14.27 8.35
CA ALA A 682 -16.03 14.10 7.04
C ALA A 682 -16.73 12.73 6.99
N PRO A 683 -17.94 12.63 6.42
CA PRO A 683 -18.64 11.37 6.30
C PRO A 683 -17.91 10.44 5.32
N VAL A 684 -18.17 9.13 5.39
CA VAL A 684 -17.66 8.14 4.44
C VAL A 684 -18.69 7.92 3.34
N ALA A 685 -18.40 8.41 2.13
CA ALA A 685 -19.15 8.10 0.91
C ALA A 685 -18.68 6.76 0.33
N VAL A 686 -19.63 5.91 -0.07
CA VAL A 686 -19.38 4.65 -0.78
C VAL A 686 -20.44 4.52 -1.88
N ALA A 687 -20.06 4.65 -3.15
CA ALA A 687 -20.95 4.60 -4.31
C ALA A 687 -21.36 3.16 -4.68
N GLY A 688 -20.61 2.16 -4.20
CA GLY A 688 -20.79 0.75 -4.51
C GLY A 688 -19.82 0.25 -5.59
N SER A 689 -19.90 -1.03 -5.95
CA SER A 689 -19.03 -1.62 -6.97
C SER A 689 -19.41 -1.19 -8.39
N ASP A 690 -18.43 -1.10 -9.29
CA ASP A 690 -18.61 -0.97 -10.74
C ASP A 690 -19.61 -2.00 -11.30
N GLN A 691 -20.34 -1.59 -12.35
CA GLN A 691 -21.48 -2.35 -12.87
C GLN A 691 -21.51 -2.40 -14.40
N GLU A 692 -22.18 -3.43 -14.94
CA GLU A 692 -22.52 -3.51 -16.36
C GLU A 692 -24.04 -3.59 -16.55
N THR A 693 -24.54 -3.04 -17.65
CA THR A 693 -25.95 -3.15 -18.06
C THR A 693 -26.10 -3.06 -19.57
N PHE A 694 -27.33 -3.16 -20.06
CA PHE A 694 -27.69 -2.91 -21.45
C PHE A 694 -28.31 -1.53 -21.66
N VAL A 695 -28.05 -0.92 -22.82
CA VAL A 695 -28.70 0.34 -23.22
C VAL A 695 -30.22 0.25 -23.10
N GLY A 696 -30.83 1.25 -22.47
CA GLY A 696 -32.28 1.31 -22.23
C GLY A 696 -32.77 0.53 -21.01
N TYR A 697 -31.92 -0.26 -20.34
CA TYR A 697 -32.30 -0.96 -19.11
C TYR A 697 -31.86 -0.17 -17.87
N PRO A 698 -32.76 0.03 -16.88
CA PRO A 698 -32.42 0.71 -15.65
C PRO A 698 -31.50 -0.15 -14.77
N LEU A 699 -30.64 0.55 -14.04
CA LEU A 699 -29.69 -0.01 -13.09
C LEU A 699 -29.90 0.63 -11.72
N ALA A 700 -29.87 -0.17 -10.66
CA ALA A 700 -29.97 0.32 -9.28
C ALA A 700 -28.58 0.73 -8.77
N LEU A 701 -28.48 1.95 -8.26
CA LEU A 701 -27.29 2.48 -7.61
C LEU A 701 -27.53 2.40 -6.10
N ASP A 702 -26.59 1.84 -5.35
CA ASP A 702 -26.76 1.56 -3.93
C ASP A 702 -25.54 2.03 -3.13
N ALA A 703 -25.68 3.21 -2.54
CA ALA A 703 -24.69 3.81 -1.65
C ALA A 703 -24.94 3.51 -0.16
N SER A 704 -25.77 2.51 0.18
CA SER A 704 -26.16 2.20 1.57
C SER A 704 -25.02 1.79 2.52
N SER A 705 -23.82 1.53 2.00
CA SER A 705 -22.61 1.32 2.82
C SER A 705 -21.94 2.61 3.29
N SER A 706 -22.44 3.78 2.86
CA SER A 706 -22.01 5.10 3.32
C SER A 706 -22.44 5.34 4.77
N GLY A 707 -21.65 6.10 5.53
CA GLY A 707 -21.94 6.38 6.94
C GLY A 707 -21.15 7.57 7.49
N ASP A 708 -21.72 8.22 8.50
CA ASP A 708 -21.15 9.34 9.24
C ASP A 708 -20.54 8.75 10.55
N PRO A 709 -19.20 8.75 10.73
CA PRO A 709 -18.55 8.07 11.86
C PRO A 709 -18.80 8.74 13.22
N ASP A 710 -19.01 10.06 13.25
CA ASP A 710 -19.10 10.89 14.45
C ASP A 710 -20.52 11.38 14.76
N ALA A 711 -21.50 11.08 13.90
CA ALA A 711 -22.94 11.33 14.06
C ALA A 711 -23.46 11.24 15.50
N ALA A 712 -23.12 10.15 16.20
CA ALA A 712 -23.60 9.87 17.56
C ALA A 712 -22.95 10.75 18.62
N ALA A 713 -21.69 11.17 18.43
CA ALA A 713 -20.97 12.10 19.32
C ALA A 713 -21.45 13.54 19.08
N CYS A 714 -21.55 13.94 17.81
CA CYS A 714 -22.01 15.27 17.41
C CYS A 714 -23.51 15.51 17.62
N GLY A 715 -24.30 14.46 17.86
CA GLY A 715 -25.76 14.54 17.89
C GLY A 715 -26.35 14.93 16.53
N ALA A 716 -25.68 14.51 15.44
CA ALA A 716 -26.07 14.77 14.07
C ALA A 716 -27.50 14.30 13.81
N ASN A 717 -28.29 15.13 13.13
CA ASN A 717 -29.61 14.75 12.67
C ASN A 717 -29.50 14.14 11.28
N SER A 718 -29.57 12.81 11.18
CA SER A 718 -29.56 12.10 9.90
C SER A 718 -30.70 12.48 8.94
N GLY A 719 -31.75 13.16 9.42
CA GLY A 719 -32.78 13.79 8.58
C GLY A 719 -32.31 15.05 7.82
N ASN A 720 -31.14 15.59 8.14
CA ASN A 720 -30.50 16.72 7.46
C ASN A 720 -29.45 16.28 6.42
N TYR A 721 -29.04 15.00 6.40
CA TYR A 721 -28.04 14.48 5.46
C TYR A 721 -28.44 14.74 4.01
N LEU A 722 -27.48 15.22 3.21
CA LEU A 722 -27.67 15.53 1.80
C LEU A 722 -26.86 14.57 0.94
N TYR A 723 -27.57 13.82 0.11
CA TYR A 723 -26.97 12.94 -0.90
C TYR A 723 -27.07 13.58 -2.28
N SER A 724 -26.09 13.35 -3.14
CA SER A 724 -26.15 13.78 -4.54
C SER A 724 -25.44 12.83 -5.48
N TRP A 725 -26.18 12.28 -6.44
CA TRP A 725 -25.65 11.56 -7.59
C TRP A 725 -25.54 12.49 -8.79
N THR A 726 -24.37 12.53 -9.41
CA THR A 726 -24.12 13.31 -10.62
C THR A 726 -23.44 12.48 -11.70
N LEU A 727 -23.63 12.87 -12.96
CA LEU A 727 -23.02 12.19 -14.10
C LEU A 727 -21.71 12.91 -14.47
N ALA A 728 -20.58 12.40 -13.97
CA ALA A 728 -19.26 12.99 -14.16
C ALA A 728 -18.72 12.75 -15.58
N GLN A 729 -18.89 11.54 -16.12
CA GLN A 729 -18.47 11.17 -17.47
C GLN A 729 -19.54 10.38 -18.21
N LYS A 730 -19.63 10.54 -19.53
CA LYS A 730 -20.54 9.81 -20.42
C LYS A 730 -19.98 9.68 -21.84
N PRO A 731 -20.47 8.75 -22.67
CA PRO A 731 -20.11 8.68 -24.07
C PRO A 731 -20.47 9.98 -24.82
N ALA A 732 -19.66 10.40 -25.78
CA ALA A 732 -19.84 11.67 -26.48
C ALA A 732 -21.19 11.81 -27.21
N THR A 733 -21.78 10.69 -27.64
CA THR A 733 -23.09 10.60 -28.31
C THR A 733 -24.28 10.49 -27.35
N SER A 734 -24.05 10.36 -26.04
CA SER A 734 -25.11 10.30 -25.04
C SER A 734 -25.79 11.65 -24.86
N ALA A 735 -27.12 11.66 -24.77
CA ALA A 735 -27.92 12.81 -24.37
C ALA A 735 -28.14 12.92 -22.86
N ARG A 736 -27.72 11.91 -22.06
CA ARG A 736 -27.94 11.87 -20.60
C ARG A 736 -27.20 12.97 -19.86
N THR A 737 -27.77 13.35 -18.73
CA THR A 737 -27.30 14.34 -17.77
C THR A 737 -27.55 13.85 -16.34
N SER A 738 -27.03 14.54 -15.32
CA SER A 738 -27.35 14.25 -13.91
C SER A 738 -28.85 14.32 -13.60
N ALA A 739 -29.65 15.04 -14.40
CA ALA A 739 -31.11 15.13 -14.24
C ALA A 739 -31.86 13.87 -14.70
N ASP A 740 -31.19 12.95 -15.42
CA ASP A 740 -31.77 11.66 -15.81
C ASP A 740 -31.65 10.60 -14.71
N ILE A 741 -30.81 10.82 -13.69
CA ILE A 741 -30.65 9.94 -12.54
C ILE A 741 -31.89 10.06 -11.66
N GLN A 742 -32.63 8.97 -11.51
CA GLN A 742 -33.83 8.92 -10.66
C GLN A 742 -33.44 8.78 -9.20
N ASN A 743 -34.13 9.49 -8.31
CA ASN A 743 -33.83 9.58 -6.87
C ASN A 743 -32.37 9.97 -6.57
N SER A 744 -31.79 10.86 -7.39
CA SER A 744 -30.40 11.30 -7.30
C SER A 744 -30.01 11.97 -5.98
N ASN A 745 -30.97 12.30 -5.12
CA ASN A 745 -30.77 12.83 -3.78
C ASN A 745 -30.99 11.77 -2.68
N SER A 746 -30.68 10.51 -2.95
CA SER A 746 -30.83 9.40 -2.00
C SER A 746 -29.74 8.34 -2.14
N LEU A 747 -29.60 7.48 -1.12
CA LEU A 747 -28.71 6.32 -1.15
C LEU A 747 -29.11 5.28 -2.21
N HIS A 748 -30.39 5.26 -2.64
CA HIS A 748 -30.93 4.31 -3.60
C HIS A 748 -31.44 5.02 -4.87
N ALA A 749 -30.49 5.34 -5.75
CA ALA A 749 -30.77 5.97 -7.03
C ALA A 749 -30.94 4.92 -8.15
N SER A 750 -31.33 5.37 -9.34
CA SER A 750 -31.22 4.53 -10.55
C SER A 750 -30.89 5.35 -11.79
N PHE A 751 -30.15 4.73 -12.71
CA PHE A 751 -29.73 5.33 -13.97
C PHE A 751 -30.06 4.42 -15.15
N THR A 752 -30.30 4.98 -16.32
CA THR A 752 -30.62 4.23 -17.54
C THR A 752 -29.80 4.77 -18.71
N PRO A 753 -28.71 4.10 -19.13
CA PRO A 753 -27.90 4.56 -20.24
C PRO A 753 -28.69 4.56 -21.55
N ASP A 754 -28.39 5.53 -22.42
CA ASP A 754 -29.09 5.78 -23.69
C ASP A 754 -28.27 5.39 -24.93
N VAL A 755 -26.94 5.27 -24.80
CA VAL A 755 -26.02 4.82 -25.84
C VAL A 755 -24.98 3.87 -25.24
N PRO A 756 -24.34 2.99 -26.05
CA PRO A 756 -23.32 2.10 -25.55
C PRO A 756 -22.04 2.86 -25.14
N GLY A 757 -21.31 2.31 -24.17
CA GLY A 757 -20.03 2.85 -23.69
C GLY A 757 -19.99 3.08 -22.17
N GLN A 758 -18.90 3.69 -21.71
CA GLN A 758 -18.65 3.94 -20.29
C GLN A 758 -19.28 5.26 -19.81
N TYR A 759 -19.93 5.19 -18.65
CA TYR A 759 -20.41 6.31 -17.86
C TYR A 759 -19.70 6.28 -16.49
N THR A 760 -19.41 7.43 -15.90
CA THR A 760 -18.92 7.56 -14.52
C THR A 760 -19.94 8.38 -13.74
N LEU A 761 -20.46 7.79 -12.66
CA LEU A 761 -21.46 8.35 -11.78
C LEU A 761 -20.79 8.69 -10.45
N GLN A 762 -20.81 9.96 -10.06
CA GLN A 762 -20.23 10.42 -8.80
C GLN A 762 -21.32 10.51 -7.74
N PHE A 763 -21.10 9.87 -6.60
CA PHE A 763 -21.90 10.01 -5.39
C PHE A 763 -21.21 10.99 -4.43
N ALA A 764 -21.98 11.93 -3.89
CA ALA A 764 -21.55 12.84 -2.84
C ALA A 764 -22.46 12.69 -1.62
N PHE A 765 -21.86 12.66 -0.43
CA PHE A 765 -22.55 12.64 0.85
C PHE A 765 -22.07 13.84 1.69
N THR A 766 -22.99 14.72 2.03
CA THR A 766 -22.81 15.79 3.02
C THR A 766 -23.56 15.44 4.32
N ASP A 767 -22.87 15.58 5.44
CA ASP A 767 -23.34 15.24 6.79
C ASP A 767 -24.25 16.32 7.43
N ASP A 768 -24.44 16.22 8.74
CA ASP A 768 -25.01 17.24 9.60
C ASP A 768 -24.16 17.41 10.86
N ALA A 769 -23.38 18.49 10.96
CA ALA A 769 -22.41 18.66 12.05
C ALA A 769 -23.01 18.75 13.47
N GLY A 770 -24.33 18.83 13.61
CA GLY A 770 -25.02 18.78 14.90
C GLY A 770 -24.54 19.86 15.88
N ALA A 771 -23.90 19.43 16.97
CA ALA A 771 -23.27 20.27 17.98
C ALA A 771 -21.74 20.37 17.88
N CYS A 772 -21.11 19.61 16.97
CA CYS A 772 -19.67 19.66 16.71
C CYS A 772 -19.26 20.92 15.97
N ALA A 773 -17.99 21.29 16.09
CA ALA A 773 -17.42 22.44 15.41
C ALA A 773 -16.86 22.08 14.02
N GLY A 774 -16.60 23.07 13.17
CA GLY A 774 -16.21 22.90 11.76
C GLY A 774 -17.36 23.01 10.73
N GLY A 775 -18.60 22.69 11.12
CA GLY A 775 -19.76 22.72 10.22
C GLY A 775 -19.79 21.56 9.22
N ASN A 776 -20.86 21.47 8.41
CA ASN A 776 -21.12 20.28 7.60
C ASN A 776 -20.01 20.00 6.58
N ALA A 777 -19.53 18.75 6.54
CA ALA A 777 -18.50 18.28 5.64
C ALA A 777 -19.08 17.37 4.54
N THR A 778 -18.35 17.26 3.42
CA THR A 778 -18.76 16.47 2.25
C THR A 778 -17.64 15.55 1.80
N SER A 779 -17.96 14.30 1.51
CA SER A 779 -17.10 13.36 0.79
C SER A 779 -17.75 12.90 -0.52
N ILE A 780 -16.92 12.33 -1.41
CA ILE A 780 -17.32 11.85 -2.73
C ILE A 780 -16.71 10.47 -3.02
N ASP A 781 -17.40 9.69 -3.82
CA ASP A 781 -16.94 8.42 -4.39
C ASP A 781 -17.50 8.24 -5.81
N ASP A 782 -16.79 7.50 -6.68
CA ASP A 782 -17.13 7.34 -8.11
C ASP A 782 -17.45 5.88 -8.44
N LEU A 783 -18.52 5.65 -9.21
CA LEU A 783 -18.92 4.34 -9.74
C LEU A 783 -18.84 4.34 -11.28
N VAL A 784 -18.19 3.33 -11.85
CA VAL A 784 -18.12 3.14 -13.31
C VAL A 784 -19.21 2.19 -13.79
N LEU A 785 -19.90 2.59 -14.86
CA LEU A 785 -20.92 1.82 -15.54
C LEU A 785 -20.57 1.57 -17.01
N ILE A 786 -20.50 0.31 -17.41
CA ILE A 786 -20.39 -0.10 -18.82
C ILE A 786 -21.79 -0.41 -19.39
N ALA A 787 -22.22 0.36 -20.39
CA ALA A 787 -23.45 0.12 -21.13
C ALA A 787 -23.19 -0.67 -22.42
N ASN A 788 -23.65 -1.91 -22.45
CA ASN A 788 -23.56 -2.81 -23.60
C ASN A 788 -24.69 -2.55 -24.62
N PRO A 789 -24.44 -2.71 -25.94
CA PRO A 789 -25.46 -2.54 -26.97
C PRO A 789 -26.47 -3.69 -26.95
N VAL A 790 -27.76 -3.38 -27.12
CA VAL A 790 -28.80 -4.39 -27.41
C VAL A 790 -28.73 -4.72 -28.90
N LEU A 791 -28.40 -5.97 -29.25
CA LEU A 791 -28.19 -6.42 -30.63
C LEU A 791 -29.15 -7.57 -31.00
N ALA A 792 -30.29 -7.20 -31.57
CA ALA A 792 -31.21 -8.16 -32.17
C ALA A 792 -30.48 -9.03 -33.25
N PRO A 793 -30.83 -10.33 -33.38
CA PRO A 793 -30.34 -11.20 -34.42
C PRO A 793 -30.60 -10.63 -35.82
N LEU A 794 -29.77 -10.99 -36.80
CA LEU A 794 -30.02 -10.60 -38.19
C LEU A 794 -31.33 -11.21 -38.70
N LYS A 795 -32.08 -10.44 -39.49
CA LYS A 795 -33.15 -11.03 -40.29
C LYS A 795 -32.61 -11.97 -41.36
N THR A 796 -33.42 -12.92 -41.81
CA THR A 796 -33.03 -13.94 -42.81
C THR A 796 -33.07 -13.44 -44.25
N PHE A 797 -33.62 -12.25 -44.47
CA PHE A 797 -33.88 -11.62 -45.77
C PHE A 797 -34.87 -12.39 -46.69
N GLN A 798 -35.58 -13.40 -46.17
CA GLN A 798 -36.69 -14.04 -46.89
C GLN A 798 -37.88 -13.08 -47.03
N SER A 799 -38.58 -13.13 -48.17
CA SER A 799 -39.70 -12.22 -48.53
C SER A 799 -40.87 -12.92 -49.23
N GLN A 800 -40.80 -14.24 -49.33
CA GLN A 800 -41.83 -15.10 -49.91
C GLN A 800 -42.24 -16.13 -48.86
N CYS A 801 -43.41 -16.74 -49.07
CA CYS A 801 -43.99 -17.71 -48.16
C CYS A 801 -44.46 -18.94 -48.95
N TRP A 802 -44.42 -20.11 -48.31
CA TRP A 802 -44.71 -21.38 -48.96
C TRP A 802 -45.60 -22.29 -48.12
N ASP A 803 -46.47 -23.04 -48.79
CA ASP A 803 -47.25 -24.11 -48.16
C ASP A 803 -46.36 -25.30 -47.72
N ALA A 804 -46.99 -26.34 -47.15
CA ALA A 804 -46.32 -27.56 -46.72
C ALA A 804 -45.81 -28.44 -47.88
N ALA A 805 -46.32 -28.26 -49.10
CA ALA A 805 -45.84 -28.94 -50.31
C ALA A 805 -44.67 -28.19 -50.98
N GLY A 806 -44.43 -26.94 -50.61
CA GLY A 806 -43.40 -26.06 -51.18
C GLY A 806 -43.89 -25.12 -52.27
N SER A 807 -45.19 -24.97 -52.47
CA SER A 807 -45.79 -24.01 -53.42
C SER A 807 -45.78 -22.60 -52.83
N ILE A 808 -45.48 -21.58 -53.64
CA ILE A 808 -45.54 -20.17 -53.21
C ILE A 808 -46.99 -19.77 -52.88
N ILE A 809 -47.18 -19.11 -51.75
CA ILE A 809 -48.45 -18.54 -51.28
C ILE A 809 -48.29 -17.07 -50.88
N PRO A 810 -49.38 -16.27 -50.82
CA PRO A 810 -49.34 -14.93 -50.22
C PRO A 810 -48.91 -15.00 -48.75
N CYS A 811 -48.02 -14.10 -48.34
CA CYS A 811 -47.47 -14.11 -46.97
C CYS A 811 -48.44 -13.65 -45.88
N ALA A 812 -49.42 -12.80 -46.19
CA ALA A 812 -50.27 -12.18 -45.17
C ALA A 812 -51.09 -13.21 -44.37
N GLY A 813 -50.96 -13.19 -43.05
CA GLY A 813 -51.62 -14.10 -42.10
C GLY A 813 -51.01 -15.50 -42.02
N THR A 814 -49.78 -15.71 -42.53
CA THR A 814 -49.12 -17.03 -42.52
C THR A 814 -48.24 -17.26 -41.29
N GLY A 815 -47.77 -16.20 -40.62
CA GLY A 815 -46.80 -16.28 -39.53
C GLY A 815 -45.37 -16.61 -39.97
N GLN A 816 -45.12 -16.71 -41.27
CA GLN A 816 -43.83 -17.15 -41.79
C GLN A 816 -42.81 -16.02 -41.70
N ASP A 817 -41.53 -16.39 -41.70
CA ASP A 817 -40.41 -15.45 -41.67
C ASP A 817 -40.44 -14.47 -42.86
N GLY A 818 -40.93 -14.91 -44.02
CA GLY A 818 -41.17 -14.05 -45.19
C GLY A 818 -42.28 -13.00 -45.01
N GLU A 819 -43.18 -13.17 -44.03
CA GLU A 819 -44.18 -12.17 -43.63
C GLU A 819 -43.59 -11.18 -42.62
N HIS A 820 -42.96 -11.68 -41.56
CA HIS A 820 -42.49 -10.87 -40.45
C HIS A 820 -41.17 -10.12 -40.73
N GLN A 821 -40.23 -10.75 -41.46
CA GLN A 821 -38.86 -10.27 -41.68
C GLN A 821 -38.14 -9.80 -40.39
N ALA A 822 -38.42 -10.48 -39.27
CA ALA A 822 -38.00 -10.03 -37.96
C ALA A 822 -36.47 -10.06 -37.78
N GLY A 823 -35.98 -9.17 -36.92
CA GLY A 823 -34.55 -8.97 -36.68
C GLY A 823 -33.94 -7.78 -37.43
N ARG A 824 -32.66 -7.55 -37.16
CA ARG A 824 -31.86 -6.41 -37.63
C ARG A 824 -31.38 -6.59 -39.07
N GLY A 825 -31.20 -5.47 -39.78
CA GLY A 825 -30.51 -5.43 -41.09
C GLY A 825 -28.99 -5.41 -40.94
N VAL A 826 -28.25 -5.74 -42.00
CA VAL A 826 -26.78 -5.66 -42.01
C VAL A 826 -26.29 -4.21 -42.05
N ASN A 827 -25.13 -3.95 -41.44
CA ASN A 827 -24.45 -2.66 -41.48
C ASN A 827 -22.94 -2.88 -41.70
N PHE A 828 -22.59 -3.39 -42.87
CA PHE A 828 -21.19 -3.63 -43.26
C PHE A 828 -20.62 -2.48 -44.06
N SER A 829 -19.37 -2.13 -43.77
CA SER A 829 -18.52 -1.32 -44.65
C SER A 829 -17.35 -2.18 -45.13
N GLY A 830 -17.32 -2.46 -46.43
CA GLY A 830 -16.24 -3.21 -47.08
C GLY A 830 -16.68 -3.86 -48.39
N PRO A 831 -15.74 -4.40 -49.19
CA PRO A 831 -14.31 -4.51 -48.91
C PRO A 831 -13.56 -3.17 -48.97
N ASN A 832 -12.95 -2.76 -47.85
CA ASN A 832 -12.20 -1.51 -47.73
C ASN A 832 -10.70 -1.78 -47.87
N GLN A 833 -10.03 -1.11 -48.81
CA GLN A 833 -8.58 -1.17 -48.96
C GLN A 833 -7.90 -0.36 -47.85
N HIS A 834 -6.90 -0.93 -47.18
CA HIS A 834 -6.09 -0.17 -46.22
C HIS A 834 -5.20 0.86 -46.97
N PRO A 835 -5.11 2.13 -46.52
CA PRO A 835 -4.42 3.19 -47.26
C PRO A 835 -2.91 2.98 -47.42
N THR A 836 -2.23 2.42 -46.39
CA THR A 836 -0.80 2.07 -46.45
C THR A 836 -0.57 0.71 -47.09
N PHE A 837 -1.13 -0.35 -46.51
CA PHE A 837 -1.04 -1.73 -46.98
C PHE A 837 -2.06 -2.02 -48.10
N GLY A 838 -1.81 -1.53 -49.31
CA GLY A 838 -2.76 -1.58 -50.44
C GLY A 838 -3.19 -2.98 -50.93
N THR A 839 -2.65 -4.08 -50.38
CA THR A 839 -3.11 -5.46 -50.60
C THR A 839 -4.16 -5.93 -49.61
N ASP A 840 -4.37 -5.17 -48.54
CA ASP A 840 -5.12 -5.60 -47.37
C ASP A 840 -6.54 -5.04 -47.45
N TYR A 841 -7.53 -5.93 -47.38
CA TYR A 841 -8.95 -5.61 -47.55
C TYR A 841 -9.73 -6.12 -46.35
N THR A 842 -10.43 -5.21 -45.68
CA THR A 842 -11.23 -5.51 -44.48
C THR A 842 -12.69 -5.09 -44.64
N THR A 843 -13.55 -5.80 -43.91
CA THR A 843 -14.99 -5.55 -43.85
C THR A 843 -15.39 -5.37 -42.39
N THR A 844 -15.84 -4.17 -42.04
CA THR A 844 -16.27 -3.81 -40.68
C THR A 844 -17.77 -4.04 -40.52
N ASP A 845 -18.20 -4.79 -39.51
CA ASP A 845 -19.59 -4.81 -39.04
C ASP A 845 -19.79 -3.68 -38.03
N HIS A 846 -20.45 -2.61 -38.43
CA HIS A 846 -20.71 -1.46 -37.55
C HIS A 846 -21.74 -1.76 -36.44
N SER A 847 -22.38 -2.93 -36.45
CA SER A 847 -23.31 -3.33 -35.38
C SER A 847 -22.60 -4.04 -34.22
N THR A 848 -21.60 -4.87 -34.52
CA THR A 848 -20.82 -5.63 -33.53
C THR A 848 -19.41 -5.06 -33.31
N GLY A 849 -18.99 -4.13 -34.15
CA GLY A 849 -17.63 -3.59 -34.22
C GLY A 849 -16.56 -4.59 -34.69
N LEU A 850 -16.95 -5.82 -35.06
CA LEU A 850 -16.03 -6.83 -35.57
C LEU A 850 -15.43 -6.39 -36.91
N VAL A 851 -14.13 -6.63 -37.09
CA VAL A 851 -13.43 -6.36 -38.35
C VAL A 851 -12.98 -7.67 -38.96
N TRP A 852 -13.50 -7.98 -40.14
CA TRP A 852 -13.22 -9.22 -40.85
C TRP A 852 -12.21 -8.99 -41.97
N LYS A 853 -11.44 -10.02 -42.32
CA LYS A 853 -10.76 -10.05 -43.62
C LYS A 853 -11.83 -10.21 -44.71
N SER A 854 -11.86 -9.34 -45.72
CA SER A 854 -12.92 -9.40 -46.75
C SER A 854 -12.83 -10.65 -47.65
N CYS A 855 -11.65 -11.28 -47.67
CA CYS A 855 -11.35 -12.49 -48.41
C CYS A 855 -11.12 -13.66 -47.46
N SER A 856 -11.50 -14.88 -47.87
CA SER A 856 -11.04 -16.10 -47.21
C SER A 856 -9.51 -16.18 -47.22
N GLU A 857 -8.91 -16.87 -46.26
CA GLU A 857 -7.45 -16.91 -46.14
C GLU A 857 -6.79 -17.53 -47.38
N GLY A 858 -5.62 -16.99 -47.76
CA GLY A 858 -4.94 -17.29 -49.03
C GLY A 858 -5.46 -16.50 -50.25
N LEU A 859 -6.65 -15.89 -50.19
CA LEU A 859 -7.18 -14.97 -51.21
C LEU A 859 -6.94 -13.49 -50.84
N HIS A 860 -6.78 -12.63 -51.84
CA HIS A 860 -6.54 -11.19 -51.68
C HIS A 860 -7.00 -10.35 -52.88
N GLY A 861 -6.95 -9.01 -52.71
CA GLY A 861 -7.39 -8.02 -53.70
C GLY A 861 -8.87 -7.64 -53.58
N PRO A 862 -9.33 -6.60 -54.30
CA PRO A 862 -10.65 -5.97 -54.10
C PRO A 862 -11.84 -6.88 -54.42
N THR A 863 -11.62 -7.92 -55.22
CA THR A 863 -12.63 -8.95 -55.57
C THR A 863 -12.24 -10.35 -55.08
N CYS A 864 -11.17 -10.46 -54.27
CA CYS A 864 -10.61 -11.72 -53.81
C CYS A 864 -10.24 -12.73 -54.92
N GLY A 865 -10.09 -12.27 -56.17
CA GLY A 865 -9.78 -13.11 -57.32
C GLY A 865 -8.30 -13.47 -57.51
N SER A 866 -7.43 -13.11 -56.56
CA SER A 866 -5.99 -13.40 -56.59
C SER A 866 -5.58 -14.25 -55.40
N GLY A 867 -4.62 -15.16 -55.62
CA GLY A 867 -4.22 -16.19 -54.65
C GLY A 867 -4.99 -17.50 -54.79
N SER A 868 -4.92 -18.33 -53.76
CA SER A 868 -5.60 -19.63 -53.66
C SER A 868 -6.16 -19.81 -52.26
N SER A 869 -7.38 -20.32 -52.12
CA SER A 869 -8.00 -20.49 -50.81
C SER A 869 -7.28 -21.52 -49.93
N LEU A 870 -7.07 -21.18 -48.66
CA LEU A 870 -6.52 -22.08 -47.67
C LEU A 870 -7.60 -23.05 -47.16
N HIS A 871 -7.31 -24.35 -47.32
CA HIS A 871 -8.05 -25.47 -46.76
C HIS A 871 -7.06 -26.30 -45.94
N SER A 872 -7.31 -26.47 -44.64
CA SER A 872 -6.33 -27.08 -43.71
C SER A 872 -6.99 -27.64 -42.46
N ASN A 873 -6.23 -28.39 -41.66
CA ASN A 873 -6.65 -28.76 -40.31
C ASN A 873 -6.82 -27.53 -39.40
N ARG A 874 -7.49 -27.73 -38.27
CA ARG A 874 -7.87 -26.66 -37.34
C ARG A 874 -6.68 -25.93 -36.70
N SER A 875 -5.56 -26.61 -36.48
CA SER A 875 -4.34 -26.00 -35.92
C SER A 875 -3.69 -25.05 -36.93
N LEU A 876 -3.44 -25.52 -38.15
CA LEU A 876 -2.90 -24.72 -39.25
C LEU A 876 -3.80 -23.52 -39.58
N ALA A 877 -5.12 -23.70 -39.48
CA ALA A 877 -6.08 -22.61 -39.68
C ALA A 877 -5.92 -21.49 -38.63
N ALA A 878 -5.71 -21.83 -37.35
CA ALA A 878 -5.47 -20.82 -36.32
C ALA A 878 -4.15 -20.11 -36.55
N ASN A 879 -3.09 -20.86 -36.84
CA ASN A 879 -1.77 -20.31 -37.13
C ASN A 879 -1.82 -19.36 -38.34
N ALA A 880 -2.63 -19.64 -39.36
CA ALA A 880 -2.81 -18.76 -40.50
C ALA A 880 -3.43 -17.40 -40.13
N CYS A 881 -4.45 -17.38 -39.26
CA CYS A 881 -5.00 -16.12 -38.75
C CYS A 881 -4.02 -15.40 -37.80
N SER A 882 -3.35 -16.12 -36.88
CA SER A 882 -2.36 -15.51 -35.99
C SER A 882 -1.12 -14.99 -36.73
N ALA A 883 -0.78 -15.55 -37.89
CA ALA A 883 0.29 -15.05 -38.74
C ALA A 883 -0.01 -13.65 -39.30
N LEU A 884 -1.29 -13.30 -39.50
CA LEU A 884 -1.71 -11.95 -39.89
C LEU A 884 -1.32 -10.88 -38.85
N ASN A 885 -1.02 -11.26 -37.62
CA ASN A 885 -0.58 -10.30 -36.59
C ASN A 885 0.89 -9.88 -36.76
N ASN A 886 1.67 -10.64 -37.52
CA ASN A 886 3.11 -10.45 -37.68
C ASN A 886 3.52 -9.97 -39.08
N VAL A 887 2.57 -9.83 -40.02
CA VAL A 887 2.86 -9.27 -41.35
C VAL A 887 3.21 -7.78 -41.25
N HIS A 888 3.74 -7.21 -42.34
CA HIS A 888 4.15 -5.80 -42.43
C HIS A 888 5.11 -5.37 -41.32
N ALA A 889 6.09 -6.22 -41.01
CA ALA A 889 7.09 -6.03 -39.96
C ALA A 889 6.49 -5.81 -38.55
N GLY A 890 5.44 -6.57 -38.20
CA GLY A 890 4.79 -6.50 -36.89
C GLY A 890 3.70 -5.43 -36.77
N ALA A 891 3.43 -4.64 -37.82
CA ALA A 891 2.28 -3.74 -37.86
C ALA A 891 0.94 -4.48 -38.05
N GLY A 892 0.99 -5.74 -38.51
CA GLY A 892 -0.17 -6.60 -38.68
C GLY A 892 -1.06 -6.25 -39.88
N TYR A 893 -1.91 -7.19 -40.28
CA TYR A 893 -2.75 -7.08 -41.47
C TYR A 893 -3.76 -5.94 -41.30
N ALA A 894 -3.81 -5.02 -42.28
CA ALA A 894 -4.54 -3.77 -42.20
C ALA A 894 -4.29 -2.94 -40.91
N GLY A 895 -3.07 -3.01 -40.34
CA GLY A 895 -2.69 -2.26 -39.14
C GLY A 895 -3.28 -2.83 -37.84
N ARG A 896 -3.60 -4.13 -37.82
CA ARG A 896 -4.21 -4.84 -36.68
C ARG A 896 -3.43 -6.10 -36.35
N THR A 897 -3.17 -6.32 -35.06
CA THR A 897 -2.31 -7.38 -34.51
C THR A 897 -3.05 -8.39 -33.63
N ASP A 898 -4.39 -8.41 -33.74
CA ASP A 898 -5.34 -9.16 -32.91
C ASP A 898 -6.23 -10.12 -33.72
N TRP A 899 -5.81 -10.46 -34.96
CA TRP A 899 -6.48 -11.42 -35.83
C TRP A 899 -6.47 -12.83 -35.24
N ARG A 900 -7.64 -13.47 -35.31
CA ARG A 900 -7.90 -14.85 -34.86
C ARG A 900 -8.94 -15.53 -35.74
N ILE A 901 -9.14 -16.82 -35.50
CA ILE A 901 -10.33 -17.53 -35.99
C ILE A 901 -11.59 -17.02 -35.25
N PRO A 902 -12.74 -16.85 -35.93
CA PRO A 902 -14.01 -16.46 -35.33
C PRO A 902 -14.64 -17.56 -34.47
N THR A 903 -15.47 -17.16 -33.52
CA THR A 903 -16.42 -18.05 -32.85
C THR A 903 -17.56 -18.47 -33.78
N VAL A 904 -18.29 -19.50 -33.39
CA VAL A 904 -19.52 -19.94 -34.08
C VAL A 904 -20.58 -18.84 -34.11
N LYS A 905 -20.73 -18.06 -33.03
CA LYS A 905 -21.68 -16.93 -32.98
C LYS A 905 -21.23 -15.74 -33.82
N GLU A 906 -19.91 -15.47 -33.95
CA GLU A 906 -19.40 -14.45 -34.86
C GLU A 906 -19.66 -14.82 -36.33
N LEU A 907 -19.45 -16.08 -36.75
CA LEU A 907 -19.80 -16.49 -38.13
C LEU A 907 -21.31 -16.37 -38.42
N TYR A 908 -22.18 -16.38 -37.41
CA TYR A 908 -23.62 -16.15 -37.62
C TYR A 908 -23.94 -14.72 -38.03
N THR A 909 -23.10 -13.73 -37.69
CA THR A 909 -23.36 -12.33 -38.05
C THR A 909 -23.10 -12.03 -39.52
N ILE A 910 -22.51 -12.97 -40.28
CA ILE A 910 -22.23 -12.83 -41.72
C ILE A 910 -22.93 -13.89 -42.58
N MET A 911 -23.80 -14.73 -41.98
CA MET A 911 -24.57 -15.78 -42.66
C MET A 911 -25.97 -15.28 -43.08
N ASN A 912 -26.37 -15.60 -44.30
CA ASN A 912 -27.60 -15.11 -44.96
C ASN A 912 -28.48 -16.30 -45.43
N TYR A 913 -29.79 -16.18 -45.35
CA TYR A 913 -30.74 -17.26 -45.69
C TYR A 913 -31.71 -16.89 -46.84
N ASP A 914 -31.34 -15.90 -47.64
CA ASP A 914 -32.07 -15.44 -48.84
C ASP A 914 -32.02 -16.41 -50.05
N GLY A 915 -31.26 -17.50 -49.94
CA GLY A 915 -31.17 -18.57 -50.94
C GLY A 915 -29.95 -18.50 -51.85
N GLN A 916 -29.03 -17.55 -51.64
CA GLN A 916 -27.74 -17.52 -52.31
C GLN A 916 -26.83 -18.67 -51.86
N SER A 917 -25.91 -19.10 -52.73
CA SER A 917 -24.80 -20.00 -52.38
C SER A 917 -23.52 -19.40 -52.98
N PRO A 918 -22.54 -18.96 -52.17
CA PRO A 918 -22.47 -19.07 -50.71
C PRO A 918 -23.56 -18.30 -49.94
N THR A 919 -23.99 -18.83 -48.79
CA THR A 919 -25.04 -18.28 -47.92
C THR A 919 -24.53 -17.14 -47.04
N GLY A 920 -24.07 -16.05 -47.66
CA GLY A 920 -23.51 -14.88 -46.97
C GLY A 920 -23.56 -13.61 -47.81
N PHE A 921 -22.94 -12.53 -47.33
CA PHE A 921 -23.07 -11.19 -47.92
C PHE A 921 -21.96 -10.89 -48.94
N LEU A 922 -22.03 -11.53 -50.12
CA LEU A 922 -20.97 -11.52 -51.15
C LEU A 922 -20.53 -10.12 -51.63
N ALA A 923 -21.39 -9.10 -51.53
CA ALA A 923 -21.01 -7.72 -51.85
C ALA A 923 -19.93 -7.16 -50.91
N SER A 924 -19.95 -7.57 -49.63
CA SER A 924 -18.97 -7.17 -48.61
C SER A 924 -17.92 -8.26 -48.34
N PHE A 925 -18.16 -9.49 -48.81
CA PHE A 925 -17.27 -10.64 -48.70
C PHE A 925 -17.09 -11.35 -50.05
N PRO A 926 -16.48 -10.69 -51.06
CA PRO A 926 -16.43 -11.23 -52.43
C PRO A 926 -15.59 -12.51 -52.59
N GLY A 927 -14.77 -12.85 -51.58
CA GLY A 927 -13.99 -14.08 -51.51
C GLY A 927 -14.54 -15.15 -50.57
N MET A 928 -15.82 -15.07 -50.19
CA MET A 928 -16.49 -16.12 -49.42
C MET A 928 -16.77 -17.35 -50.30
N LEU A 929 -16.61 -18.54 -49.74
CA LEU A 929 -16.65 -19.83 -50.44
C LEU A 929 -17.87 -20.64 -50.00
N ALA A 930 -18.38 -21.47 -50.90
CA ALA A 930 -19.47 -22.41 -50.62
C ALA A 930 -18.92 -23.65 -49.88
N SER A 931 -18.37 -23.45 -48.69
CA SER A 931 -17.68 -24.44 -47.87
C SER A 931 -17.98 -24.25 -46.38
N SER A 932 -17.56 -25.20 -45.55
CA SER A 932 -17.49 -24.99 -44.09
C SER A 932 -16.31 -24.09 -43.73
N TYR A 933 -16.44 -23.33 -42.64
CA TYR A 933 -15.38 -22.49 -42.10
C TYR A 933 -15.04 -22.89 -40.67
N TRP A 934 -13.76 -22.89 -40.33
CA TRP A 934 -13.31 -23.17 -38.97
C TRP A 934 -13.77 -22.13 -37.96
N THR A 935 -14.01 -22.57 -36.72
CA THR A 935 -14.27 -21.68 -35.58
C THR A 935 -13.36 -21.95 -34.38
N SER A 936 -13.30 -21.02 -33.45
CA SER A 936 -12.54 -21.13 -32.22
C SER A 936 -13.16 -22.11 -31.22
N ASN A 937 -14.49 -22.26 -31.23
CA ASN A 937 -15.23 -23.08 -30.27
C ASN A 937 -15.07 -24.58 -30.54
N MET A 938 -14.62 -25.32 -29.52
CA MET A 938 -14.72 -26.77 -29.46
C MET A 938 -16.18 -27.20 -29.21
N VAL A 939 -16.55 -28.41 -29.64
CA VAL A 939 -17.84 -29.01 -29.26
C VAL A 939 -17.76 -29.45 -27.79
N PRO A 940 -18.79 -29.20 -26.95
CA PRO A 940 -18.77 -29.65 -25.56
C PRO A 940 -18.84 -31.19 -25.42
N PRO A 941 -18.29 -31.77 -24.34
CA PRO A 941 -18.31 -33.22 -24.08
C PRO A 941 -19.72 -33.84 -24.17
N PRO A 942 -19.84 -35.14 -24.53
CA PRO A 942 -18.78 -36.16 -24.62
C PRO A 942 -18.04 -36.21 -25.97
N ILE A 943 -18.31 -35.28 -26.89
CA ILE A 943 -17.64 -35.23 -28.19
C ILE A 943 -16.26 -34.56 -28.00
N VAL A 944 -15.17 -35.32 -28.18
CA VAL A 944 -13.78 -34.84 -28.09
C VAL A 944 -13.17 -34.71 -29.49
N ASP A 945 -12.20 -33.79 -29.67
CA ASP A 945 -11.50 -33.52 -30.94
C ASP A 945 -12.37 -33.00 -32.09
N PHE A 946 -13.58 -32.48 -31.82
CA PHE A 946 -14.42 -31.80 -32.83
C PHE A 946 -14.55 -30.30 -32.53
N PHE A 947 -14.53 -29.50 -33.60
CA PHE A 947 -14.78 -28.06 -33.56
C PHE A 947 -15.98 -27.70 -34.42
N TRP A 948 -16.65 -26.61 -34.07
CA TRP A 948 -17.76 -26.08 -34.85
C TRP A 948 -17.28 -25.59 -36.23
N ALA A 949 -18.01 -25.97 -37.28
CA ALA A 949 -17.65 -25.68 -38.67
C ALA A 949 -18.87 -25.26 -39.53
N PRO A 950 -19.43 -24.05 -39.31
CA PRO A 950 -20.57 -23.52 -40.06
C PRO A 950 -20.37 -23.55 -41.57
N GLY A 951 -21.37 -24.06 -42.29
CA GLY A 951 -21.34 -24.33 -43.73
C GLY A 951 -22.01 -23.23 -44.56
N PHE A 952 -21.22 -22.43 -45.27
CA PHE A 952 -21.71 -21.41 -46.19
C PHE A 952 -22.15 -21.99 -47.56
N ASN A 953 -22.03 -23.29 -47.77
CA ASN A 953 -22.62 -23.96 -48.93
C ASN A 953 -24.16 -23.96 -48.91
N ARG A 954 -24.76 -24.09 -47.72
CA ARG A 954 -26.21 -24.24 -47.52
C ARG A 954 -26.78 -23.56 -46.27
N GLY A 955 -25.97 -22.96 -45.40
CA GLY A 955 -26.41 -22.34 -44.15
C GLY A 955 -26.58 -23.30 -42.97
N ARG A 956 -26.09 -24.54 -43.10
CA ARG A 956 -26.07 -25.53 -42.01
C ARG A 956 -25.00 -25.18 -40.97
N VAL A 957 -25.21 -25.62 -39.73
CA VAL A 957 -24.17 -25.57 -38.70
C VAL A 957 -23.96 -26.96 -38.15
N ASN A 958 -22.78 -27.49 -38.43
CA ASN A 958 -22.29 -28.80 -38.00
C ASN A 958 -20.92 -28.62 -37.34
N PHE A 959 -20.34 -29.73 -36.89
CA PHE A 959 -18.97 -29.83 -36.41
C PHE A 959 -18.18 -30.81 -37.27
N THR A 960 -16.85 -30.68 -37.28
CA THR A 960 -15.94 -31.65 -37.92
C THR A 960 -14.70 -31.88 -37.06
N HIS A 961 -14.02 -32.99 -37.32
CA HIS A 961 -12.88 -33.46 -36.53
C HIS A 961 -11.67 -32.56 -36.75
N VAL A 962 -10.88 -32.28 -35.71
CA VAL A 962 -9.76 -31.31 -35.69
C VAL A 962 -8.74 -31.49 -36.84
N ASN A 963 -8.60 -32.72 -37.34
CA ASN A 963 -7.70 -33.11 -38.44
C ASN A 963 -8.32 -33.04 -39.86
N ASP A 964 -9.60 -32.72 -40.02
CA ASP A 964 -10.24 -32.53 -41.33
C ASP A 964 -9.56 -31.38 -42.09
N VAL A 965 -9.28 -31.56 -43.37
CA VAL A 965 -8.63 -30.52 -44.22
C VAL A 965 -9.61 -29.85 -45.17
N SER A 966 -10.89 -30.19 -45.11
CA SER A 966 -11.95 -29.65 -45.98
C SER A 966 -12.36 -28.20 -45.65
N PRO A 967 -12.48 -27.78 -44.36
CA PRO A 967 -12.94 -26.44 -44.04
C PRO A 967 -11.97 -25.34 -44.49
N SER A 968 -12.56 -24.21 -44.85
CA SER A 968 -11.88 -22.99 -45.24
C SER A 968 -11.57 -22.14 -44.01
N VAL A 969 -10.69 -21.15 -44.17
CA VAL A 969 -10.31 -20.22 -43.09
C VAL A 969 -10.81 -18.81 -43.41
N LEU A 970 -11.39 -18.15 -42.43
CA LEU A 970 -11.72 -16.73 -42.43
C LEU A 970 -11.25 -16.15 -41.10
N CYS A 971 -10.61 -14.99 -41.12
CA CYS A 971 -10.04 -14.38 -39.93
C CYS A 971 -10.84 -13.13 -39.52
N VAL A 972 -10.95 -12.92 -38.21
CA VAL A 972 -11.62 -11.79 -37.58
C VAL A 972 -10.67 -11.14 -36.56
N SER A 973 -10.71 -9.82 -36.52
CA SER A 973 -10.10 -8.98 -35.50
C SER A 973 -11.22 -8.46 -34.58
N PRO A 974 -11.05 -8.49 -33.25
CA PRO A 974 -12.09 -8.18 -32.28
C PRO A 974 -12.62 -6.74 -32.35
N GLY A 975 -13.83 -6.61 -31.81
CA GLY A 975 -14.49 -5.38 -31.37
C GLY A 975 -15.36 -5.73 -30.16
N PRO A 976 -16.39 -4.93 -29.82
CA PRO A 976 -17.35 -5.26 -28.76
C PRO A 976 -18.03 -6.63 -28.95
N GLY A 977 -18.14 -7.10 -30.20
CA GLY A 977 -18.64 -8.43 -30.53
C GLY A 977 -20.17 -8.54 -30.47
N LEU A 978 -20.64 -9.76 -30.22
CA LEU A 978 -22.01 -9.98 -29.78
C LEU A 978 -22.02 -9.97 -28.23
N PRO A 979 -22.93 -9.24 -27.59
CA PRO A 979 -23.07 -9.29 -26.14
C PRO A 979 -23.40 -10.71 -25.65
N SER A 980 -22.94 -11.04 -24.45
CA SER A 980 -23.34 -12.26 -23.76
C SER A 980 -24.84 -12.26 -23.48
N PRO A 981 -25.57 -13.37 -23.72
CA PRO A 981 -26.99 -13.46 -23.40
C PRO A 981 -27.25 -13.28 -21.90
N GLU A 982 -28.18 -12.39 -21.58
CA GLU A 982 -28.53 -12.08 -20.20
C GLU A 982 -30.05 -12.09 -20.06
N TYR A 983 -30.55 -13.00 -19.23
CA TYR A 983 -31.97 -13.32 -19.20
C TYR A 983 -32.65 -12.77 -17.94
N ILE A 984 -33.86 -12.25 -18.08
CA ILE A 984 -34.77 -11.88 -17.00
C ILE A 984 -36.01 -12.76 -17.11
N ASP A 985 -36.30 -13.54 -16.09
CA ASP A 985 -37.58 -14.24 -15.91
C ASP A 985 -38.56 -13.30 -15.22
N HIS A 986 -39.70 -13.02 -15.84
CA HIS A 986 -40.73 -12.11 -15.29
C HIS A 986 -41.68 -12.81 -14.33
N GLY A 987 -41.57 -14.13 -14.15
CA GLY A 987 -42.45 -14.93 -13.29
C GLY A 987 -43.87 -15.14 -13.83
N ASP A 988 -44.19 -14.53 -14.98
CA ASP A 988 -45.48 -14.63 -15.69
C ASP A 988 -45.51 -15.73 -16.77
N GLY A 989 -44.43 -16.49 -16.88
CA GLY A 989 -44.21 -17.49 -17.93
C GLY A 989 -43.40 -16.98 -19.13
N THR A 990 -42.80 -15.77 -19.04
CA THR A 990 -41.95 -15.20 -20.10
C THR A 990 -40.53 -14.89 -19.60
N VAL A 991 -39.56 -14.97 -20.52
CA VAL A 991 -38.15 -14.69 -20.28
C VAL A 991 -37.63 -13.70 -21.34
N THR A 992 -37.18 -12.52 -20.94
CA THR A 992 -36.54 -11.55 -21.86
C THR A 992 -35.03 -11.74 -21.87
N ASP A 993 -34.43 -11.80 -23.05
CA ASP A 993 -32.97 -11.72 -23.24
C ASP A 993 -32.58 -10.25 -23.49
N ARG A 994 -31.97 -9.59 -22.50
CA ARG A 994 -31.53 -8.19 -22.58
C ARG A 994 -30.52 -7.94 -23.70
N SER A 995 -29.75 -8.96 -24.08
CA SER A 995 -28.71 -8.87 -25.11
C SER A 995 -29.28 -8.72 -26.51
N THR A 996 -30.47 -9.30 -26.76
CA THR A 996 -31.16 -9.26 -28.06
C THR A 996 -32.43 -8.41 -28.06
N GLY A 997 -32.97 -8.08 -26.88
CA GLY A 997 -34.27 -7.44 -26.68
C GLY A 997 -35.46 -8.40 -26.80
N LEU A 998 -35.25 -9.65 -27.24
CA LEU A 998 -36.32 -10.60 -27.52
C LEU A 998 -36.92 -11.18 -26.24
N THR A 999 -38.24 -11.36 -26.23
CA THR A 999 -38.94 -12.05 -25.14
C THR A 999 -39.46 -13.41 -25.59
N TRP A 1000 -39.10 -14.44 -24.83
CA TRP A 1000 -39.35 -15.83 -25.13
C TRP A 1000 -40.43 -16.39 -24.21
N GLN A 1001 -41.23 -17.33 -24.73
CA GLN A 1001 -42.08 -18.16 -23.89
C GLN A 1001 -41.18 -19.04 -23.01
N LYS A 1002 -41.39 -19.10 -21.70
CA LYS A 1002 -40.49 -19.87 -20.82
C LYS A 1002 -40.52 -21.39 -21.08
N CYS A 1003 -41.69 -21.90 -21.45
CA CYS A 1003 -41.99 -23.33 -21.51
C CYS A 1003 -42.52 -23.75 -22.87
N ASN A 1004 -42.16 -24.95 -23.33
CA ASN A 1004 -42.54 -25.42 -24.66
C ASN A 1004 -44.03 -25.75 -24.78
N ARG A 1005 -44.57 -25.68 -26.01
CA ARG A 1005 -45.98 -26.01 -26.29
C ARG A 1005 -46.40 -27.35 -25.66
N GLY A 1006 -47.41 -27.31 -24.78
CA GLY A 1006 -47.94 -28.48 -24.08
C GLY A 1006 -47.40 -28.68 -22.66
N GLN A 1007 -46.43 -27.88 -22.25
CA GLN A 1007 -46.09 -27.66 -20.84
C GLN A 1007 -46.90 -26.49 -20.28
N ASN A 1008 -47.04 -26.44 -18.96
CA ASN A 1008 -47.56 -25.31 -18.23
C ASN A 1008 -46.49 -24.20 -18.20
N ASN A 1009 -46.89 -22.94 -18.34
CA ASN A 1009 -45.98 -21.79 -18.22
C ASN A 1009 -45.75 -21.44 -16.72
N ASP A 1010 -45.33 -22.42 -15.93
CA ASP A 1010 -44.92 -22.25 -14.54
C ASP A 1010 -43.38 -22.21 -14.40
N SER A 1011 -42.86 -22.02 -13.19
CA SER A 1011 -41.43 -21.86 -12.95
C SER A 1011 -40.57 -23.08 -13.35
N ALA A 1012 -41.17 -24.28 -13.40
CA ALA A 1012 -40.49 -25.54 -13.69
C ALA A 1012 -40.90 -26.17 -15.04
N CYS A 1013 -41.77 -25.51 -15.81
CA CYS A 1013 -42.37 -26.02 -17.03
C CYS A 1013 -43.04 -27.39 -16.87
N THR A 1014 -43.91 -27.55 -15.86
CA THR A 1014 -44.54 -28.85 -15.59
C THR A 1014 -45.42 -29.36 -16.75
N GLY A 1015 -45.69 -30.67 -16.78
CA GLY A 1015 -46.41 -31.32 -17.87
C GLY A 1015 -45.49 -31.89 -18.97
N THR A 1016 -46.04 -32.13 -20.16
CA THR A 1016 -45.34 -32.84 -21.25
C THR A 1016 -45.37 -32.05 -22.54
N GLY A 1017 -44.22 -31.52 -22.97
CA GLY A 1017 -44.10 -30.78 -24.22
C GLY A 1017 -44.45 -31.64 -25.44
N THR A 1018 -45.38 -31.15 -26.26
CA THR A 1018 -45.89 -31.77 -27.48
C THR A 1018 -45.05 -31.41 -28.71
N GLN A 1019 -45.01 -32.31 -29.69
CA GLN A 1019 -44.45 -32.06 -31.01
C GLN A 1019 -45.57 -31.79 -32.03
N GLN A 1020 -45.27 -31.04 -33.09
CA GLN A 1020 -46.24 -30.44 -34.00
C GLN A 1020 -45.72 -30.39 -35.44
N THR A 1021 -46.63 -30.35 -36.41
CA THR A 1021 -46.26 -29.99 -37.79
C THR A 1021 -45.83 -28.52 -37.85
N TRP A 1022 -45.10 -28.15 -38.90
CA TRP A 1022 -44.64 -26.77 -39.06
C TRP A 1022 -45.79 -25.76 -39.17
N THR A 1023 -46.86 -26.11 -39.90
CA THR A 1023 -48.07 -25.29 -40.02
C THR A 1023 -48.78 -25.13 -38.67
N ASP A 1024 -48.87 -26.21 -37.88
CA ASP A 1024 -49.47 -26.14 -36.54
C ASP A 1024 -48.61 -25.35 -35.55
N ALA A 1025 -47.29 -25.31 -35.74
CA ALA A 1025 -46.37 -24.50 -34.94
C ALA A 1025 -46.56 -23.00 -35.18
N LEU A 1026 -46.64 -22.58 -36.44
CA LEU A 1026 -46.97 -21.22 -36.86
C LEU A 1026 -48.32 -20.76 -36.27
N ALA A 1027 -49.36 -21.57 -36.48
CA ALA A 1027 -50.70 -21.29 -35.98
C ALA A 1027 -50.78 -21.21 -34.45
N TYR A 1028 -50.01 -22.05 -33.73
CA TYR A 1028 -49.95 -21.99 -32.27
C TYR A 1028 -49.30 -20.72 -31.75
N CYS A 1029 -48.11 -20.34 -32.24
CA CYS A 1029 -47.48 -19.12 -31.74
C CYS A 1029 -48.35 -17.90 -32.04
N ASN A 1030 -48.89 -17.76 -33.25
CA ASN A 1030 -49.77 -16.65 -33.62
C ASN A 1030 -51.10 -16.59 -32.83
N SER A 1031 -51.49 -17.66 -32.14
CA SER A 1031 -52.71 -17.73 -31.32
C SER A 1031 -52.43 -17.84 -29.82
N LEU A 1032 -51.17 -17.86 -29.40
CA LEU A 1032 -50.77 -17.91 -28.00
C LEU A 1032 -51.12 -16.58 -27.33
N ASN A 1033 -51.94 -16.64 -26.28
CA ASN A 1033 -52.22 -15.51 -25.40
C ASN A 1033 -51.51 -15.76 -24.06
N LEU A 1034 -50.32 -15.19 -23.92
CA LEU A 1034 -49.47 -15.25 -22.74
C LEU A 1034 -48.91 -13.86 -22.47
N ALA A 1035 -48.95 -13.41 -21.21
CA ALA A 1035 -48.49 -12.09 -20.76
C ALA A 1035 -49.04 -10.88 -21.57
N GLY A 1036 -50.17 -11.03 -22.27
CA GLY A 1036 -50.73 -9.99 -23.15
C GLY A 1036 -49.87 -9.65 -24.39
N ARG A 1037 -48.86 -10.46 -24.71
CA ARG A 1037 -47.92 -10.26 -25.83
C ARG A 1037 -48.45 -10.85 -27.13
N ASN A 1038 -47.94 -10.33 -28.25
CA ASN A 1038 -48.14 -10.92 -29.58
C ASN A 1038 -47.00 -11.91 -29.85
N TRP A 1039 -47.35 -13.17 -30.03
CA TRP A 1039 -46.39 -14.25 -30.19
C TRP A 1039 -46.28 -14.70 -31.64
N ARG A 1040 -45.08 -15.11 -32.05
CA ARG A 1040 -44.79 -15.68 -33.37
C ARG A 1040 -43.78 -16.82 -33.24
N LEU A 1041 -43.69 -17.64 -34.29
CA LEU A 1041 -42.62 -18.62 -34.41
C LEU A 1041 -41.32 -17.86 -34.76
N PRO A 1042 -40.19 -18.09 -34.07
CA PRO A 1042 -38.94 -17.38 -34.33
C PRO A 1042 -38.37 -17.74 -35.72
N SER A 1043 -37.70 -16.79 -36.36
CA SER A 1043 -36.82 -17.08 -37.50
C SER A 1043 -35.65 -17.98 -37.06
N VAL A 1044 -34.96 -18.62 -38.02
CA VAL A 1044 -33.79 -19.47 -37.71
C VAL A 1044 -32.67 -18.69 -37.02
N ASN A 1045 -32.55 -17.39 -37.29
CA ASN A 1045 -31.54 -16.53 -36.66
C ASN A 1045 -31.89 -16.16 -35.22
N GLU A 1046 -33.16 -16.05 -34.88
CA GLU A 1046 -33.62 -15.83 -33.52
C GLU A 1046 -33.57 -17.12 -32.71
N LEU A 1047 -34.10 -18.23 -33.23
CA LEU A 1047 -34.12 -19.50 -32.50
C LEU A 1047 -32.71 -20.01 -32.17
N LYS A 1048 -31.71 -19.72 -33.02
CA LYS A 1048 -30.31 -20.07 -32.76
C LYS A 1048 -29.59 -19.12 -31.81
N SER A 1049 -30.15 -17.95 -31.44
CA SER A 1049 -29.49 -17.05 -30.46
C SER A 1049 -29.50 -17.67 -29.05
N LEU A 1050 -30.59 -18.39 -28.72
CA LEU A 1050 -30.74 -19.20 -27.50
C LEU A 1050 -29.71 -20.32 -27.36
N ALA A 1051 -29.06 -20.74 -28.46
CA ALA A 1051 -28.10 -21.83 -28.42
C ALA A 1051 -26.87 -21.43 -27.58
N ASN A 1052 -26.57 -22.25 -26.58
CA ASN A 1052 -25.37 -22.15 -25.77
C ASN A 1052 -24.35 -23.19 -26.20
N TYR A 1053 -23.31 -22.77 -26.92
CA TYR A 1053 -22.29 -23.66 -27.48
C TYR A 1053 -21.26 -24.17 -26.46
N SER A 1054 -21.34 -23.79 -25.18
CA SER A 1054 -20.59 -24.42 -24.09
C SER A 1054 -21.33 -25.58 -23.43
N THR A 1055 -22.62 -25.80 -23.73
CA THR A 1055 -23.42 -26.89 -23.17
C THR A 1055 -23.99 -27.80 -24.26
N ALA A 1056 -24.37 -29.02 -23.86
CA ALA A 1056 -25.08 -29.98 -24.70
C ALA A 1056 -26.09 -30.75 -23.85
N ASN A 1057 -27.10 -31.32 -24.49
CA ASN A 1057 -28.14 -32.14 -23.86
C ASN A 1057 -28.96 -31.47 -22.72
N PRO A 1058 -29.54 -30.26 -22.90
CA PRO A 1058 -29.59 -29.44 -24.11
C PRO A 1058 -28.59 -28.28 -24.15
N ALA A 1059 -28.27 -27.82 -25.35
CA ALA A 1059 -27.44 -26.65 -25.65
C ALA A 1059 -28.21 -25.32 -25.50
N VAL A 1060 -28.81 -25.07 -24.32
CA VAL A 1060 -29.46 -23.80 -23.93
C VAL A 1060 -29.14 -23.47 -22.48
N ASN A 1061 -29.55 -22.28 -22.01
CA ASN A 1061 -29.58 -22.01 -20.57
C ASN A 1061 -30.81 -22.69 -19.92
N THR A 1062 -30.57 -23.82 -19.23
CA THR A 1062 -31.63 -24.66 -18.63
C THR A 1062 -32.21 -24.11 -17.33
N SER A 1063 -31.57 -23.15 -16.64
CA SER A 1063 -32.21 -22.51 -15.48
C SER A 1063 -33.35 -21.58 -15.92
N MET A 1064 -33.18 -20.92 -17.06
CA MET A 1064 -34.19 -20.04 -17.65
C MET A 1064 -35.21 -20.79 -18.51
N PHE A 1065 -34.79 -21.82 -19.24
CA PHE A 1065 -35.65 -22.64 -20.10
C PHE A 1065 -35.70 -24.12 -19.65
N PRO A 1066 -36.19 -24.43 -18.43
CA PRO A 1066 -36.15 -25.77 -17.86
C PRO A 1066 -37.03 -26.79 -18.62
N GLY A 1067 -37.98 -26.32 -19.42
CA GLY A 1067 -38.81 -27.15 -20.29
C GLY A 1067 -38.10 -27.64 -21.56
N THR A 1068 -36.93 -27.09 -21.90
CA THR A 1068 -36.23 -27.41 -23.16
C THR A 1068 -35.57 -28.79 -23.09
N ARG A 1069 -35.89 -29.62 -24.08
CA ARG A 1069 -35.30 -30.94 -24.30
C ARG A 1069 -34.33 -30.93 -25.47
N ALA A 1070 -33.37 -31.86 -25.45
CA ALA A 1070 -32.44 -32.15 -26.53
C ALA A 1070 -33.17 -32.79 -27.74
N ASP A 1071 -33.82 -31.96 -28.54
CA ASP A 1071 -34.75 -32.35 -29.62
C ASP A 1071 -34.71 -31.28 -30.72
N PHE A 1072 -35.40 -31.50 -31.84
CA PHE A 1072 -35.55 -30.52 -32.92
C PHE A 1072 -36.68 -29.52 -32.64
N TYR A 1073 -36.46 -28.27 -33.02
CA TYR A 1073 -37.40 -27.16 -32.83
C TYR A 1073 -37.61 -26.42 -34.15
N TRP A 1074 -38.87 -26.16 -34.48
CA TRP A 1074 -39.25 -25.44 -35.70
C TRP A 1074 -38.89 -23.96 -35.63
N SER A 1075 -38.31 -23.43 -36.71
CA SER A 1075 -38.27 -21.99 -36.99
C SER A 1075 -39.26 -21.63 -38.11
N ALA A 1076 -39.62 -20.34 -38.22
CA ALA A 1076 -40.50 -19.81 -39.27
C ALA A 1076 -39.84 -19.72 -40.66
N THR A 1077 -38.54 -20.01 -40.77
CA THR A 1077 -37.74 -19.83 -41.99
C THR A 1077 -37.86 -21.05 -42.90
N THR A 1078 -38.24 -20.86 -44.17
CA THR A 1078 -38.31 -21.94 -45.17
C THR A 1078 -36.91 -22.26 -45.73
N VAL A 1079 -36.64 -23.52 -46.07
CA VAL A 1079 -35.40 -23.90 -46.74
C VAL A 1079 -35.54 -23.62 -48.24
N LEU A 1080 -34.82 -22.63 -48.77
CA LEU A 1080 -35.00 -22.22 -50.18
C LEU A 1080 -34.38 -23.18 -51.20
N SER A 1081 -33.46 -24.05 -50.77
CA SER A 1081 -32.96 -25.17 -51.59
C SER A 1081 -34.01 -26.29 -51.77
N ASN A 1082 -35.04 -26.35 -50.91
CA ASN A 1082 -36.19 -27.24 -51.03
C ASN A 1082 -37.36 -26.70 -50.18
N THR A 1083 -38.27 -25.96 -50.81
CA THR A 1083 -39.33 -25.18 -50.15
C THR A 1083 -40.40 -26.01 -49.42
N SER A 1084 -40.44 -27.34 -49.63
CA SER A 1084 -41.25 -28.29 -48.84
C SER A 1084 -40.71 -28.52 -47.42
N ARG A 1085 -39.57 -27.91 -47.08
CA ARG A 1085 -38.85 -28.03 -45.81
C ARG A 1085 -38.72 -26.69 -45.09
N ALA A 1086 -38.51 -26.73 -43.79
CA ALA A 1086 -38.24 -25.57 -42.96
C ALA A 1086 -37.01 -25.82 -42.09
N TRP A 1087 -36.35 -24.74 -41.67
CA TRP A 1087 -35.16 -24.83 -40.84
C TRP A 1087 -35.50 -25.25 -39.42
N VAL A 1088 -34.69 -26.14 -38.85
CA VAL A 1088 -34.77 -26.56 -37.45
C VAL A 1088 -33.48 -26.28 -36.71
N VAL A 1089 -33.61 -25.93 -35.42
CA VAL A 1089 -32.51 -25.92 -34.47
C VAL A 1089 -32.58 -27.22 -33.67
N TRP A 1090 -31.46 -27.95 -33.56
CA TRP A 1090 -31.36 -29.15 -32.74
C TRP A 1090 -30.66 -28.82 -31.43
N PHE A 1091 -31.44 -28.60 -30.36
CA PHE A 1091 -30.89 -28.24 -29.05
C PHE A 1091 -30.16 -29.40 -28.35
N GLN A 1092 -29.85 -30.52 -29.01
CA GLN A 1092 -28.86 -31.46 -28.47
C GLN A 1092 -27.47 -30.82 -28.40
N HIS A 1093 -27.08 -30.10 -29.45
CA HIS A 1093 -25.78 -29.41 -29.56
C HIS A 1093 -25.89 -27.96 -30.09
N GLY A 1094 -27.07 -27.50 -30.53
CA GLY A 1094 -27.27 -26.19 -31.16
C GLY A 1094 -26.97 -26.16 -32.66
N THR A 1095 -27.02 -27.30 -33.35
CA THR A 1095 -26.82 -27.39 -34.82
C THR A 1095 -28.05 -26.89 -35.59
N LEU A 1096 -27.86 -26.60 -36.89
CA LEU A 1096 -28.93 -26.24 -37.83
C LEU A 1096 -29.09 -27.30 -38.92
N ASP A 1097 -30.33 -27.76 -39.14
CA ASP A 1097 -30.65 -28.74 -40.20
C ASP A 1097 -31.76 -28.26 -41.16
N GLU A 1098 -31.69 -28.77 -42.40
CA GLU A 1098 -32.53 -28.49 -43.58
C GLU A 1098 -33.10 -29.78 -44.22
N THR A 1099 -32.99 -30.95 -43.54
CA THR A 1099 -33.37 -32.26 -44.11
C THR A 1099 -34.85 -32.59 -44.01
N TYR A 1100 -35.57 -31.98 -43.07
CA TYR A 1100 -36.90 -32.42 -42.66
C TYR A 1100 -38.04 -31.68 -43.37
N GLY A 1101 -39.10 -32.40 -43.74
CA GLY A 1101 -40.29 -31.84 -44.38
C GLY A 1101 -41.21 -31.12 -43.40
N LYS A 1102 -41.99 -30.13 -43.86
CA LYS A 1102 -42.93 -29.34 -43.03
C LYS A 1102 -44.02 -30.16 -42.32
N ASN A 1103 -44.19 -31.44 -42.71
CA ASN A 1103 -45.14 -32.39 -42.11
C ASN A 1103 -44.56 -33.19 -40.92
N GLU A 1104 -43.26 -33.08 -40.64
CA GLU A 1104 -42.63 -33.77 -39.49
C GLU A 1104 -43.07 -33.17 -38.15
N LEU A 1105 -42.95 -33.94 -37.07
CA LEU A 1105 -43.38 -33.55 -35.73
C LEU A 1105 -42.20 -33.09 -34.87
N PHE A 1106 -42.05 -31.77 -34.67
CA PHE A 1106 -40.99 -31.18 -33.83
C PHE A 1106 -41.52 -30.21 -32.78
N ARG A 1107 -40.65 -29.80 -31.86
CA ARG A 1107 -41.02 -28.91 -30.74
C ARG A 1107 -41.18 -27.46 -31.20
N VAL A 1108 -41.86 -26.68 -30.36
CA VAL A 1108 -42.25 -25.31 -30.64
C VAL A 1108 -41.95 -24.44 -29.43
N GLN A 1109 -41.18 -23.38 -29.70
CA GLN A 1109 -40.70 -22.37 -28.77
C GLN A 1109 -41.04 -21.00 -29.38
N CYS A 1110 -41.99 -20.27 -28.81
CA CYS A 1110 -42.46 -18.99 -29.37
C CYS A 1110 -41.62 -17.80 -28.87
N VAL A 1111 -41.61 -16.73 -29.68
CA VAL A 1111 -40.94 -15.45 -29.39
C VAL A 1111 -41.91 -14.27 -29.57
N SER A 1112 -41.62 -13.18 -28.87
CA SER A 1112 -42.23 -11.85 -28.95
C SER A 1112 -41.10 -10.83 -29.07
N ASP A 1113 -41.38 -9.76 -29.80
CA ASP A 1113 -40.61 -8.50 -29.71
C ASP A 1113 -40.90 -7.78 -28.38
#